data_AF-A0A1Q8I1V5-F1
#
_entry.id   AF-A0A1Q8I1V5-F1
#
_cell.length_a   1.000
_cell.length_b   1.000
_cell.length_c   1.000
_cell.angle_alpha   90.00
_cell.angle_beta   90.00
_cell.angle_gamma   90.00
#
_symmetry.space_group_name_H-M   'P 1'
#
loop_
_entity.id
_entity.type
_entity.pdbx_description
1 polymer ?
#
loop_
_entity_poly.entity_id
_entity_poly.type
_entity_poly.pdbx_seq_one_letter_code
_entity_poly.pdbx_strand_id
1 'polypeptide(L)'
;MSATADVLDLHSLLPGEVSSSLCRLSAGEAAADAALAALAGPWHLAVLDGPDRGLVIAVRDGAVLGRGEVLSDPLVSRRHLRLRLHGGRVLAQDCGSANGSYRYWHLGLWLRARREMRLREGALLRLGDSVLELRRRPSDLVVAAPAAPASSTAWLMVGSLVCVLVMAGSAAIALRTGSRGAMGMVMVAPMVAMTIMRLVPFLQQRWARRTGRAGGPRWRGHRRRRGRRPGWRHGEPDPATMLLAVAARSSMSQSSQDSPAEGSTPVSATQETLAAWSAGHRRRCVLSLSDGESLALVGTGAGSALRWWCAQLLARDEVRVTVLDDSPDEHAGHRGGVDRESREEAGDRLGLRLTWGPQAHPRSAQIVTCSYNGVPPQALSTRPAPAGAPSCSPIWWEAVRHLSRSRITSPHRESSQGDGVPDLVPLSAVMDDLDAHELRARWEERTHSPARGAPALSAVLGVGARGPVRADLVADGPHALLAGTTGSGKSELLISWLVQLALSRAPDRLTLVLVDYKGGAAFGPLAGLPHTAGVLTDLDPAGTQRALSSLEAEVHRRERILAAHGAKDVTCLPPRVVIPDLVVAVDEFATLAGEHAEVLESLVRIAAQGRSLGIHLILATQRPQGAVSPAIRANTSLRVCLRVLDAADSRDVLGHDGAARLGHHPGRVLVSGTGGVEDGGPAPRDPDNGASGSPSPGSQVLQAPWCGSAREVQEIVGLISRAAEGHSAPWRPWAPALPASISAAEALELVRLRGPRAPGELEEQGAPVPTDPADHPPLSGHDDDRLLLAVTDLPRQQSLGVWQWRVTRPLLVLGAPRSGRSTLVASAATAALGSGRGVHLCGFAPPAPDASHEASPVRRLLAHPGVGTVVGTEDPRRLARLWGLAASGRLGADLLCLDNVDALIPTIDEALGPGQGNALLEAVIRTTSATGAPLLLTAPLVASTARWAGPMGLRLVLGAATGTQAALAGLPRGVVTGGAPGRGVILDGATTTTCQIVLREDCPVSGSERDGGCALRLEPLPTRLTWEDVPEGTWAVGGDAAAPVTLPARTSVLVAGPPGSGRSTALRALAQAMASDALVVDDLDLADIATVTQVEAALAGSEVVLASASTEKVATTFRGAISSMREREALVVLWPGMRPADQAAGVSLRTVTDPRAMTLPGRGALVYRGTCLPIQIVLPRPEDDDHPIEYPV
;
A
#
# COMPACT_ATOMS: atom_id res chain seq x y z
N MET A 1 13.35 -102.20 25.14
CA MET A 1 14.48 -102.13 24.20
C MET A 1 13.94 -101.98 22.78
N SER A 2 14.70 -101.26 21.94
CA SER A 2 14.67 -101.16 20.46
C SER A 2 14.11 -99.85 19.86
N ALA A 3 14.69 -99.28 18.78
CA ALA A 3 16.06 -98.81 18.47
C ALA A 3 16.09 -98.34 16.99
N THR A 4 17.05 -97.44 16.72
CA THR A 4 17.50 -96.69 15.53
C THR A 4 18.07 -97.49 14.34
N ALA A 5 18.21 -96.86 13.15
CA ALA A 5 19.50 -96.46 12.50
C ALA A 5 19.56 -96.50 10.93
N ASP A 6 19.79 -95.33 10.32
CA ASP A 6 20.94 -94.86 9.49
C ASP A 6 21.47 -95.46 8.14
N VAL A 7 21.83 -94.50 7.24
CA VAL A 7 23.06 -94.34 6.39
C VAL A 7 23.09 -94.50 4.82
N LEU A 8 23.42 -93.35 4.18
CA LEU A 8 24.27 -92.92 3.01
C LEU A 8 24.03 -93.19 1.49
N ASP A 9 24.14 -92.05 0.76
CA ASP A 9 24.88 -91.67 -0.49
C ASP A 9 24.34 -91.77 -1.95
N LEU A 10 23.99 -90.56 -2.47
CA LEU A 10 24.35 -89.82 -3.73
C LEU A 10 24.40 -90.48 -5.13
N HIS A 11 23.60 -89.96 -6.09
CA HIS A 11 24.05 -89.12 -7.25
C HIS A 11 23.00 -88.84 -8.37
N SER A 12 23.14 -87.63 -8.97
CA SER A 12 22.98 -87.23 -10.39
C SER A 12 21.72 -86.51 -10.91
N LEU A 13 21.97 -85.51 -11.78
CA LEU A 13 21.18 -84.34 -12.19
C LEU A 13 20.70 -84.43 -13.66
N LEU A 14 19.45 -84.02 -13.92
CA LEU A 14 18.86 -83.28 -15.09
C LEU A 14 17.37 -83.68 -15.28
N PRO A 15 16.54 -82.88 -15.95
CA PRO A 15 16.01 -81.58 -15.55
C PRO A 15 14.49 -81.66 -15.32
N GLY A 16 14.00 -81.06 -14.24
CA GLY A 16 12.58 -80.95 -13.92
C GLY A 16 12.20 -79.51 -13.64
N GLU A 17 11.04 -79.12 -14.14
CA GLU A 17 10.38 -77.83 -13.98
C GLU A 17 10.52 -77.24 -12.56
N VAL A 18 10.89 -75.95 -12.47
CA VAL A 18 10.64 -75.14 -11.28
C VAL A 18 9.92 -73.87 -11.71
N SER A 19 8.61 -73.87 -11.49
CA SER A 19 7.92 -72.62 -11.14
C SER A 19 8.41 -72.17 -9.78
N SER A 20 9.02 -70.98 -9.69
CA SER A 20 9.23 -70.30 -8.40
C SER A 20 9.24 -68.79 -8.56
N SER A 21 8.25 -68.15 -7.93
CA SER A 21 8.24 -66.79 -7.36
C SER A 21 8.64 -65.62 -8.27
N LEU A 22 7.65 -65.04 -8.95
CA LEU A 22 7.68 -63.69 -9.51
C LEU A 22 7.73 -62.63 -8.38
N CYS A 23 8.93 -62.32 -7.85
CA CYS A 23 9.18 -60.98 -7.34
C CYS A 23 9.12 -60.04 -8.55
N ARG A 24 8.09 -59.19 -8.64
CA ARG A 24 8.06 -58.14 -9.66
C ARG A 24 9.21 -57.17 -9.37
N LEU A 25 10.33 -57.33 -10.06
CA LEU A 25 11.41 -56.34 -10.06
C LEU A 25 10.79 -54.98 -10.42
N SER A 26 11.13 -53.94 -9.66
CA SER A 26 10.70 -52.58 -9.99
C SER A 26 11.20 -52.19 -11.39
N ALA A 27 10.45 -51.35 -12.12
CA ALA A 27 10.84 -50.93 -13.47
C ALA A 27 12.24 -50.27 -13.50
N GLY A 28 12.61 -49.54 -12.45
CA GLY A 28 13.95 -48.98 -12.29
C GLY A 28 15.07 -50.02 -12.06
N GLU A 29 14.79 -51.12 -11.36
CA GLU A 29 15.73 -52.23 -11.13
C GLU A 29 16.02 -53.00 -12.43
N ALA A 30 14.97 -53.33 -13.18
CA ALA A 30 15.12 -53.95 -14.49
C ALA A 30 15.86 -53.04 -15.48
N ALA A 31 15.65 -51.71 -15.43
CA ALA A 31 16.40 -50.74 -16.23
C ALA A 31 17.88 -50.62 -15.81
N ALA A 32 18.18 -50.72 -14.51
CA ALA A 32 19.55 -50.75 -14.00
C ALA A 32 20.30 -52.02 -14.45
N ASP A 33 19.66 -53.19 -14.35
CA ASP A 33 20.21 -54.46 -14.82
C ASP A 33 20.43 -54.47 -16.33
N ALA A 34 19.52 -53.85 -17.09
CA ALA A 34 19.68 -53.68 -18.54
C ALA A 34 20.89 -52.79 -18.89
N ALA A 35 21.17 -51.76 -18.10
CA ALA A 35 22.37 -50.92 -18.26
C ALA A 35 23.66 -51.69 -17.93
N LEU A 36 23.69 -52.47 -16.85
CA LEU A 36 24.81 -53.35 -16.50
C LEU A 36 25.04 -54.43 -17.58
N ALA A 37 23.98 -55.05 -18.08
CA ALA A 37 24.03 -56.02 -19.17
C ALA A 37 24.53 -55.38 -20.48
N ALA A 38 24.22 -54.11 -20.73
CA ALA A 38 24.68 -53.37 -21.90
C ALA A 38 26.19 -53.07 -21.84
N LEU A 39 26.77 -52.97 -20.64
CA LEU A 39 28.23 -52.88 -20.47
C LEU A 39 28.93 -54.22 -20.77
N ALA A 40 28.30 -55.35 -20.46
CA ALA A 40 28.85 -56.67 -20.78
C ALA A 40 28.84 -56.98 -22.29
N GLY A 41 27.91 -56.40 -23.06
CA GLY A 41 27.76 -56.63 -24.49
C GLY A 41 28.50 -55.64 -25.41
N PRO A 42 28.76 -56.00 -26.68
CA PRO A 42 29.39 -55.11 -27.66
C PRO A 42 28.44 -54.03 -28.23
N TRP A 43 27.12 -54.24 -28.13
CA TRP A 43 26.08 -53.38 -28.69
C TRP A 43 24.98 -53.10 -27.66
N HIS A 44 24.46 -51.88 -27.66
CA HIS A 44 23.29 -51.47 -26.87
C HIS A 44 22.35 -50.59 -27.71
N LEU A 45 21.08 -50.55 -27.31
CA LEU A 45 20.08 -49.62 -27.85
C LEU A 45 19.85 -48.51 -26.83
N ALA A 46 20.04 -47.26 -27.24
CA ALA A 46 19.78 -46.07 -26.42
C ALA A 46 18.41 -45.46 -26.78
N VAL A 47 17.55 -45.22 -25.79
CA VAL A 47 16.27 -44.55 -26.00
C VAL A 47 16.50 -43.03 -26.08
N LEU A 48 16.33 -42.46 -27.28
CA LEU A 48 16.56 -41.04 -27.54
C LEU A 48 15.34 -40.16 -27.27
N ASP A 49 14.15 -40.70 -27.50
CA ASP A 49 12.88 -39.98 -27.41
C ASP A 49 11.74 -40.96 -27.08
N GLY A 50 10.65 -40.45 -26.50
CA GLY A 50 9.53 -41.24 -25.99
C GLY A 50 9.44 -41.29 -24.45
N PRO A 51 8.48 -42.04 -23.89
CA PRO A 51 8.22 -42.07 -22.44
C PRO A 51 9.40 -42.63 -21.62
N ASP A 52 10.20 -43.50 -22.23
CA ASP A 52 11.35 -44.17 -21.62
C ASP A 52 12.69 -43.51 -21.96
N ARG A 53 12.68 -42.21 -22.30
CA ARG A 53 13.86 -41.46 -22.74
C ARG A 53 15.01 -41.52 -21.74
N GLY A 54 16.20 -41.87 -22.24
CA GLY A 54 17.44 -41.98 -21.47
C GLY A 54 17.76 -43.40 -21.00
N LEU A 55 16.85 -44.37 -21.12
CA LEU A 55 17.13 -45.75 -20.77
C LEU A 55 18.04 -46.44 -21.81
N VAL A 56 18.67 -47.54 -21.39
CA VAL A 56 19.57 -48.35 -22.21
C VAL A 56 19.11 -49.80 -22.19
N ILE A 57 19.17 -50.44 -23.35
CA ILE A 57 18.74 -51.82 -23.53
C ILE A 57 19.90 -52.63 -24.11
N ALA A 58 20.27 -53.71 -23.43
CA ALA A 58 21.32 -54.62 -23.88
C ALA A 58 20.87 -55.40 -25.13
N VAL A 59 21.73 -55.48 -26.15
CA VAL A 59 21.46 -56.31 -27.33
C VAL A 59 22.09 -57.69 -27.10
N ARG A 60 21.24 -58.72 -26.92
CA ARG A 60 21.64 -60.13 -26.78
C ARG A 60 21.14 -60.94 -27.97
N ASP A 61 21.80 -62.05 -28.27
CA ASP A 61 21.40 -62.90 -29.39
C ASP A 61 20.06 -63.60 -29.08
N GLY A 62 19.09 -63.47 -30.00
CA GLY A 62 17.75 -64.01 -29.83
C GLY A 62 16.80 -63.19 -28.94
N ALA A 63 17.23 -62.06 -28.37
CA ALA A 63 16.42 -61.24 -27.46
C ALA A 63 15.17 -60.67 -28.13
N VAL A 64 14.04 -60.68 -27.42
CA VAL A 64 12.78 -60.09 -27.88
C VAL A 64 12.52 -58.81 -27.10
N LEU A 65 12.49 -57.70 -27.82
CA LEU A 65 12.16 -56.36 -27.35
C LEU A 65 10.65 -56.14 -27.41
N GLY A 66 10.06 -55.67 -26.31
CA GLY A 66 8.63 -55.35 -26.26
C GLY A 66 8.27 -54.66 -24.94
N ARG A 67 6.98 -54.32 -24.81
CA ARG A 67 6.44 -53.65 -23.61
C ARG A 67 6.47 -54.60 -22.42
N GLY A 68 7.22 -54.25 -21.38
CA GLY A 68 7.58 -55.15 -20.29
C GLY A 68 8.75 -54.59 -19.47
N GLU A 69 9.74 -55.43 -19.15
CA GLU A 69 10.78 -55.18 -18.14
C GLU A 69 11.53 -53.84 -18.22
N VAL A 70 11.78 -53.28 -19.41
CA VAL A 70 12.57 -52.03 -19.57
C VAL A 70 11.84 -50.93 -20.36
N LEU A 71 10.91 -51.28 -21.25
CA LEU A 71 10.12 -50.33 -22.03
C LEU A 71 8.66 -50.32 -21.55
N SER A 72 8.18 -49.15 -21.15
CA SER A 72 6.84 -48.91 -20.62
C SER A 72 5.88 -48.30 -21.64
N ASP A 73 6.38 -47.91 -22.83
CA ASP A 73 5.58 -47.34 -23.91
C ASP A 73 4.33 -48.19 -24.24
N PRO A 74 3.10 -47.66 -24.04
CA PRO A 74 1.87 -48.41 -24.23
C PRO A 74 1.63 -48.80 -25.68
N LEU A 75 2.21 -48.07 -26.65
CA LEU A 75 2.12 -48.34 -28.08
C LEU A 75 3.12 -49.40 -28.55
N VAL A 76 3.99 -49.90 -27.67
CA VAL A 76 4.86 -51.03 -27.96
C VAL A 76 4.13 -52.34 -27.62
N SER A 77 4.10 -53.31 -28.54
CA SER A 77 3.55 -54.64 -28.25
C SER A 77 4.43 -55.42 -27.27
N ARG A 78 3.88 -56.35 -26.48
CA ARG A 78 4.64 -57.17 -25.51
C ARG A 78 5.79 -57.97 -26.15
N ARG A 79 5.62 -58.38 -27.40
CA ARG A 79 6.68 -58.95 -28.26
C ARG A 79 6.73 -58.15 -29.55
N HIS A 80 7.53 -57.09 -29.59
CA HIS A 80 7.53 -56.13 -30.70
C HIS A 80 8.61 -56.45 -31.73
N LEU A 81 9.87 -56.59 -31.31
CA LEU A 81 11.02 -56.70 -32.21
C LEU A 81 12.01 -57.75 -31.68
N ARG A 82 12.40 -58.73 -32.50
CA ARG A 82 13.43 -59.71 -32.15
C ARG A 82 14.79 -59.28 -32.70
N LEU A 83 15.82 -59.32 -31.87
CA LEU A 83 17.20 -58.99 -32.20
C LEU A 83 18.04 -60.27 -32.30
N ARG A 84 18.88 -60.38 -33.32
CA ARG A 84 19.87 -61.46 -33.50
C ARG A 84 21.24 -60.89 -33.80
N LEU A 85 22.28 -61.49 -33.27
CA LEU A 85 23.67 -61.11 -33.49
C LEU A 85 24.30 -62.09 -34.49
N HIS A 86 24.61 -61.62 -35.70
CA HIS A 86 25.22 -62.47 -36.73
C HIS A 86 26.46 -61.78 -37.33
N GLY A 87 27.63 -62.38 -37.17
CA GLY A 87 28.90 -61.87 -37.72
C GLY A 87 29.25 -60.44 -37.26
N GLY A 88 29.01 -60.11 -35.99
CA GLY A 88 29.28 -58.77 -35.43
C GLY A 88 28.30 -57.68 -35.85
N ARG A 89 27.19 -58.03 -36.52
CA ARG A 89 26.11 -57.14 -36.95
C ARG A 89 24.80 -57.50 -36.25
N VAL A 90 23.94 -56.50 -36.03
CA VAL A 90 22.63 -56.69 -35.40
C VAL A 90 21.55 -56.81 -36.48
N LEU A 91 20.82 -57.91 -36.47
CA LEU A 91 19.64 -58.16 -37.28
C LEU A 91 18.40 -57.94 -36.42
N ALA A 92 17.39 -57.27 -36.97
CA ALA A 92 16.15 -56.98 -36.26
C ALA A 92 14.94 -57.43 -37.09
N GLN A 93 14.05 -58.21 -36.48
CA GLN A 93 12.86 -58.75 -37.13
C GLN A 93 11.60 -58.37 -36.34
N ASP A 94 10.63 -57.76 -37.02
CA ASP A 94 9.32 -57.44 -36.43
C ASP A 94 8.57 -58.76 -36.13
N CYS A 95 8.05 -58.89 -34.91
CA CYS A 95 7.37 -60.10 -34.43
C CYS A 95 5.85 -60.09 -34.73
N GLY A 96 5.40 -59.27 -35.68
CA GLY A 96 3.97 -59.06 -35.95
C GLY A 96 3.35 -58.02 -35.02
N SER A 97 4.11 -56.97 -34.69
CA SER A 97 3.66 -55.88 -33.82
C SER A 97 2.40 -55.17 -34.36
N ALA A 98 1.50 -54.78 -33.46
CA ALA A 98 0.25 -54.11 -33.81
C ALA A 98 0.49 -52.75 -34.49
N ASN A 99 1.47 -52.00 -34.00
CA ASN A 99 1.80 -50.66 -34.49
C ASN A 99 2.96 -50.64 -35.51
N GLY A 100 3.59 -51.79 -35.79
CA GLY A 100 4.70 -51.93 -36.74
C GLY A 100 6.02 -51.36 -36.24
N SER A 101 7.12 -51.98 -36.67
CA SER A 101 8.48 -51.46 -36.45
C SER A 101 8.94 -50.56 -37.61
N TYR A 102 9.47 -49.38 -37.32
CA TYR A 102 9.96 -48.46 -38.35
C TYR A 102 11.46 -48.22 -38.25
N ARG A 103 12.16 -48.19 -39.39
CA ARG A 103 13.57 -47.81 -39.48
C ARG A 103 13.71 -46.49 -40.21
N TYR A 104 14.50 -45.59 -39.63
CA TYR A 104 14.78 -44.31 -40.26
C TYR A 104 15.66 -44.48 -41.50
N TRP A 105 15.23 -43.90 -42.61
CA TRP A 105 15.97 -43.85 -43.87
C TRP A 105 16.65 -42.48 -44.02
N HIS A 106 17.86 -42.48 -44.59
CA HIS A 106 18.75 -41.31 -44.70
C HIS A 106 18.18 -40.08 -45.43
N LEU A 107 17.01 -40.20 -46.09
CA LEU A 107 16.25 -39.09 -46.72
C LEU A 107 15.19 -38.45 -45.79
N GLY A 108 15.11 -38.85 -44.52
CA GLY A 108 14.15 -38.28 -43.57
C GLY A 108 12.85 -39.04 -43.39
N LEU A 109 12.71 -40.21 -44.04
CA LEU A 109 11.49 -41.02 -44.04
C LEU A 109 11.61 -42.23 -43.11
N TRP A 110 10.55 -42.54 -42.37
CA TRP A 110 10.43 -43.76 -41.57
C TRP A 110 9.84 -44.88 -42.42
N LEU A 111 10.62 -45.93 -42.68
CA LEU A 111 10.17 -47.07 -43.47
C LEU A 111 9.75 -48.22 -42.55
N ARG A 112 8.55 -48.76 -42.78
CA ARG A 112 8.04 -49.91 -42.05
C ARG A 112 8.82 -51.18 -42.41
N ALA A 113 9.28 -51.91 -41.40
CA ALA A 113 9.99 -53.16 -41.55
C ALA A 113 9.02 -54.30 -41.88
N ARG A 114 9.14 -54.93 -43.06
CA ARG A 114 8.35 -56.13 -43.43
C ARG A 114 9.18 -57.42 -43.53
N ARG A 115 10.50 -57.32 -43.55
CA ARG A 115 11.47 -58.42 -43.58
C ARG A 115 12.61 -58.12 -42.59
N GLU A 116 13.46 -59.11 -42.31
CA GLU A 116 14.61 -58.96 -41.42
C GLU A 116 15.51 -57.77 -41.81
N MET A 117 15.74 -56.87 -40.86
CA MET A 117 16.46 -55.62 -41.06
C MET A 117 17.90 -55.73 -40.57
N ARG A 118 18.85 -55.40 -41.46
CA ARG A 118 20.24 -55.20 -41.07
C ARG A 118 20.42 -53.82 -40.43
N LEU A 119 20.87 -53.77 -39.19
CA LEU A 119 21.17 -52.53 -38.46
C LEU A 119 22.68 -52.27 -38.46
N ARG A 120 23.02 -51.00 -38.66
CA ARG A 120 24.39 -50.48 -38.52
C ARG A 120 24.45 -49.58 -37.30
N GLU A 121 25.66 -49.30 -36.83
CA GLU A 121 25.88 -48.30 -35.80
C GLU A 121 25.24 -46.95 -36.18
N GLY A 122 24.49 -46.37 -35.25
CA GLY A 122 23.72 -45.14 -35.45
C GLY A 122 22.40 -45.31 -36.22
N ALA A 123 21.94 -46.56 -36.43
CA ALA A 123 20.61 -46.82 -36.97
C ALA A 123 19.51 -46.44 -35.96
N LEU A 124 18.51 -45.69 -36.44
CA LEU A 124 17.36 -45.28 -35.64
C LEU A 124 16.16 -46.19 -35.92
N LEU A 125 15.56 -46.69 -34.85
CA LEU A 125 14.35 -47.50 -34.85
C LEU A 125 13.25 -46.74 -34.10
N ARG A 126 12.03 -46.79 -34.62
CA ARG A 126 10.85 -46.28 -33.92
C ARG A 126 9.90 -47.45 -33.67
N LEU A 127 9.58 -47.66 -32.40
CA LEU A 127 8.64 -48.66 -31.91
C LEU A 127 7.60 -47.89 -31.08
N GLY A 128 6.36 -47.80 -31.55
CA GLY A 128 5.39 -46.89 -30.93
C GLY A 128 5.87 -45.44 -30.98
N ASP A 129 5.98 -44.81 -29.81
CA ASP A 129 6.52 -43.44 -29.65
C ASP A 129 7.98 -43.43 -29.17
N SER A 130 8.54 -44.60 -28.87
CA SER A 130 9.94 -44.74 -28.47
C SER A 130 10.89 -44.77 -29.68
N VAL A 131 11.86 -43.85 -29.68
CA VAL A 131 12.92 -43.78 -30.70
C VAL A 131 14.23 -44.32 -30.12
N LEU A 132 14.73 -45.41 -30.70
CA LEU A 132 15.91 -46.14 -30.24
C LEU A 132 17.07 -45.96 -31.22
N GLU A 133 18.29 -45.76 -30.73
CA GLU A 133 19.51 -45.74 -31.53
C GLU A 133 20.41 -46.93 -31.19
N LEU A 134 20.83 -47.68 -32.21
CA LEU A 134 21.83 -48.74 -32.02
C LEU A 134 23.23 -48.15 -31.90
N ARG A 135 23.90 -48.39 -30.78
CA ARG A 135 25.24 -47.88 -30.46
C ARG A 135 26.18 -49.01 -30.05
N ARG A 136 27.47 -48.83 -30.34
CA ARG A 136 28.52 -49.68 -29.75
C ARG A 136 28.79 -49.25 -28.32
N ARG A 137 29.31 -50.17 -27.49
CA ARG A 137 29.78 -49.83 -26.14
C ARG A 137 30.81 -48.69 -26.21
N PRO A 138 30.63 -47.57 -25.48
CA PRO A 138 31.64 -46.51 -25.41
C PRO A 138 32.92 -47.01 -24.72
N SER A 139 34.08 -46.62 -25.24
CA SER A 139 35.39 -46.98 -24.67
C SER A 139 35.83 -46.10 -23.50
N ASP A 140 35.23 -44.92 -23.37
CA ASP A 140 35.49 -43.95 -22.29
C ASP A 140 34.15 -43.54 -21.66
N LEU A 141 34.05 -43.65 -20.33
CA LEU A 141 32.87 -43.31 -19.53
C LEU A 141 33.20 -42.33 -18.39
N VAL A 142 34.33 -41.62 -18.48
CA VAL A 142 34.77 -40.68 -17.44
C VAL A 142 33.98 -39.36 -17.51
N VAL A 143 33.31 -39.01 -16.41
CA VAL A 143 32.58 -37.72 -16.27
C VAL A 143 33.53 -36.64 -15.77
N ALA A 144 34.01 -35.76 -16.66
CA ALA A 144 34.89 -34.64 -16.30
C ALA A 144 34.25 -33.69 -15.27
N ALA A 145 35.02 -33.01 -14.42
CA ALA A 145 34.56 -31.93 -13.53
C ALA A 145 34.63 -30.55 -14.21
N PRO A 146 33.74 -29.59 -13.88
CA PRO A 146 33.87 -28.23 -14.39
C PRO A 146 35.19 -27.62 -13.91
N ALA A 147 35.92 -26.98 -14.82
CA ALA A 147 37.07 -26.17 -14.44
C ALA A 147 36.60 -25.13 -13.40
N ALA A 148 37.28 -25.07 -12.25
CA ALA A 148 36.99 -24.09 -11.21
C ALA A 148 36.86 -22.69 -11.84
N PRO A 149 35.89 -21.86 -11.41
CA PRO A 149 35.79 -20.52 -11.92
C PRO A 149 37.09 -19.79 -11.60
N ALA A 150 37.96 -19.63 -12.61
CA ALA A 150 39.07 -18.70 -12.53
C ALA A 150 38.47 -17.38 -12.05
N SER A 151 38.98 -16.89 -10.93
CA SER A 151 38.45 -15.75 -10.22
C SER A 151 38.13 -14.61 -11.18
N SER A 152 37.03 -13.92 -10.89
CA SER A 152 36.53 -12.69 -11.52
C SER A 152 37.61 -11.61 -11.82
N THR A 153 38.83 -11.78 -11.31
CA THR A 153 39.99 -10.92 -11.49
C THR A 153 40.44 -10.79 -12.95
N ALA A 154 40.37 -11.84 -13.78
CA ALA A 154 40.86 -11.76 -15.16
C ALA A 154 39.95 -10.90 -16.08
N TRP A 155 38.63 -10.97 -15.91
CA TRP A 155 37.68 -10.13 -16.67
C TRP A 155 37.60 -8.71 -16.12
N LEU A 156 37.81 -8.51 -14.81
CA LEU A 156 37.98 -7.19 -14.21
C LEU A 156 39.28 -6.51 -14.66
N MET A 157 40.38 -7.27 -14.84
CA MET A 157 41.64 -6.77 -15.41
C MET A 157 41.49 -6.39 -16.88
N VAL A 158 40.78 -7.18 -17.69
CA VAL A 158 40.53 -6.84 -19.10
C VAL A 158 39.59 -5.62 -19.20
N GLY A 159 38.57 -5.54 -18.33
CA GLY A 159 37.68 -4.37 -18.24
C GLY A 159 38.40 -3.10 -17.77
N SER A 160 39.30 -3.21 -16.79
CA SER A 160 40.11 -2.08 -16.32
C SER A 160 41.14 -1.66 -17.37
N LEU A 161 41.77 -2.60 -18.09
CA LEU A 161 42.71 -2.31 -19.19
C LEU A 161 42.03 -1.59 -20.35
N VAL A 162 40.80 -1.97 -20.71
CA VAL A 162 40.01 -1.29 -21.74
C VAL A 162 39.60 0.12 -21.29
N CYS A 163 39.21 0.30 -20.03
CA CYS A 163 38.97 1.64 -19.46
C CYS A 163 40.24 2.49 -19.45
N VAL A 164 41.38 1.94 -19.07
CA VAL A 164 42.68 2.64 -19.07
C VAL A 164 43.11 3.00 -20.48
N LEU A 165 42.88 2.13 -21.49
CA LEU A 165 43.18 2.43 -22.89
C LEU A 165 42.26 3.50 -23.48
N VAL A 166 40.96 3.51 -23.13
CA VAL A 166 40.02 4.56 -23.55
C VAL A 166 40.35 5.89 -22.87
N MET A 167 40.76 5.88 -21.60
CA MET A 167 41.23 7.06 -20.87
C MET A 167 42.56 7.59 -21.42
N ALA A 168 43.52 6.70 -21.71
CA ALA A 168 44.81 7.08 -22.29
C ALA A 168 44.66 7.57 -23.74
N GLY A 169 43.79 6.95 -24.53
CA GLY A 169 43.48 7.37 -25.91
C GLY A 169 42.79 8.74 -25.95
N SER A 170 41.80 8.95 -25.09
CA SER A 170 41.11 10.25 -24.99
C SER A 170 42.02 11.36 -24.44
N ALA A 171 42.91 11.05 -23.48
CA ALA A 171 43.93 11.98 -23.01
C ALA A 171 44.98 12.32 -24.10
N ALA A 172 45.43 11.33 -24.88
CA ALA A 172 46.38 11.55 -25.97
C ALA A 172 45.78 12.38 -27.12
N ILE A 173 44.50 12.17 -27.43
CA ILE A 173 43.77 12.97 -28.44
C ILE A 173 43.56 14.40 -27.94
N ALA A 174 43.23 14.60 -26.66
CA ALA A 174 43.08 15.92 -26.06
C ALA A 174 44.40 16.71 -26.04
N LEU A 175 45.53 16.05 -25.74
CA LEU A 175 46.86 16.67 -25.75
C LEU A 175 47.34 17.02 -27.17
N ARG A 176 46.91 16.29 -28.21
CA ARG A 176 47.31 16.55 -29.60
C ARG A 176 46.50 17.62 -30.32
N THR A 177 45.24 17.85 -29.94
CA THR A 177 44.32 18.67 -30.75
C THR A 177 44.06 20.07 -30.21
N GLY A 178 44.48 20.42 -28.99
CA GLY A 178 44.53 21.79 -28.48
C GLY A 178 43.22 22.59 -28.53
N SER A 179 42.08 21.94 -28.75
CA SER A 179 40.78 22.59 -28.93
C SER A 179 39.92 22.41 -27.69
N ARG A 180 39.26 23.50 -27.25
CA ARG A 180 38.41 23.51 -26.04
C ARG A 180 37.26 22.48 -26.08
N GLY A 181 36.86 22.02 -27.27
CA GLY A 181 35.86 20.97 -27.44
C GLY A 181 36.35 19.54 -27.09
N ALA A 182 37.64 19.27 -27.21
CA ALA A 182 38.21 17.95 -26.89
C ALA A 182 38.19 17.65 -25.39
N MET A 183 38.29 18.68 -24.54
CA MET A 183 38.26 18.54 -23.08
C MET A 183 36.88 18.09 -22.57
N GLY A 184 35.80 18.45 -23.27
CA GLY A 184 34.43 17.99 -22.97
C GLY A 184 34.23 16.49 -23.23
N MET A 185 34.87 15.92 -24.26
CA MET A 185 34.79 14.48 -24.53
C MET A 185 35.50 13.64 -23.46
N VAL A 186 36.56 14.17 -22.84
CA VAL A 186 37.29 13.49 -21.77
C VAL A 186 36.43 13.36 -20.50
N MET A 187 35.54 14.32 -20.21
CA MET A 187 34.59 14.21 -19.08
C MET A 187 33.44 13.22 -19.33
N VAL A 188 33.05 12.98 -20.58
CA VAL A 188 31.90 12.13 -20.93
C VAL A 188 32.31 10.66 -21.12
N ALA A 189 33.56 10.40 -21.48
CA ALA A 189 34.10 9.04 -21.69
C ALA A 189 33.92 8.06 -20.51
N PRO A 190 34.11 8.45 -19.23
CA PRO A 190 33.87 7.56 -18.08
C PRO A 190 32.39 7.16 -17.94
N MET A 191 31.49 8.09 -18.26
CA MET A 191 30.05 7.90 -18.16
C MET A 191 29.52 7.00 -19.28
N VAL A 192 30.09 7.09 -20.49
CA VAL A 192 29.81 6.16 -21.60
C VAL A 192 30.39 4.77 -21.32
N ALA A 193 31.59 4.66 -20.75
CA ALA A 193 32.18 3.37 -20.40
C ALA A 193 31.38 2.65 -19.29
N MET A 194 30.92 3.39 -18.27
CA MET A 194 30.04 2.84 -17.22
C MET A 194 28.68 2.40 -17.75
N THR A 195 28.05 3.18 -18.65
CA THR A 195 26.74 2.82 -19.22
C THR A 195 26.84 1.60 -20.14
N ILE A 196 27.91 1.46 -20.92
CA ILE A 196 28.19 0.26 -21.72
C ILE A 196 28.39 -0.97 -20.81
N MET A 197 29.19 -0.88 -19.75
CA MET A 197 29.38 -1.99 -18.80
C MET A 197 28.07 -2.40 -18.11
N ARG A 198 27.18 -1.46 -17.83
CA ARG A 198 25.87 -1.73 -17.20
C ARG A 198 24.86 -2.35 -18.18
N LEU A 199 25.02 -2.14 -19.49
CA LEU A 199 24.15 -2.70 -20.54
C LEU A 199 24.54 -4.12 -20.99
N VAL A 200 25.79 -4.55 -20.82
CA VAL A 200 26.25 -5.89 -21.26
C VAL A 200 25.47 -7.04 -20.58
N PRO A 201 25.18 -7.03 -19.25
CA PRO A 201 24.36 -8.05 -18.62
C PRO A 201 22.88 -7.98 -19.07
N PHE A 202 22.38 -6.77 -19.31
CA PHE A 202 20.99 -6.51 -19.71
C PHE A 202 20.69 -6.99 -21.14
N LEU A 203 21.65 -6.82 -22.07
CA LEU A 203 21.57 -7.35 -23.43
C LEU A 203 21.67 -8.88 -23.46
N GLN A 204 22.45 -9.49 -22.56
CA GLN A 204 22.53 -10.95 -22.42
C GLN A 204 21.24 -11.59 -21.89
N GLN A 205 20.53 -10.92 -20.98
CA GLN A 205 19.20 -11.35 -20.52
C GLN A 205 18.11 -11.16 -21.60
N ARG A 206 18.22 -10.11 -22.41
CA ARG A 206 17.26 -9.83 -23.49
C ARG A 206 17.37 -10.82 -24.66
N TRP A 207 18.55 -11.41 -24.89
CA TRP A 207 18.73 -12.52 -25.85
C TRP A 207 18.15 -13.85 -25.35
N ALA A 208 18.11 -14.10 -24.04
CA ALA A 208 17.50 -15.30 -23.46
C ALA A 208 15.96 -15.32 -23.59
N ARG A 209 15.31 -14.15 -23.65
CA ARG A 209 13.85 -14.04 -23.82
C ARG A 209 13.35 -14.22 -25.26
N ARG A 210 14.23 -14.18 -26.28
CA ARG A 210 13.83 -14.37 -27.70
C ARG A 210 13.75 -15.83 -28.16
N THR A 211 14.21 -16.79 -27.35
CA THR A 211 14.12 -18.23 -27.66
C THR A 211 13.00 -18.96 -26.92
N GLY A 212 12.18 -18.24 -26.14
CA GLY A 212 11.03 -18.79 -25.39
C GLY A 212 9.70 -18.65 -26.12
N ARG A 213 9.61 -19.08 -27.39
CA ARG A 213 8.31 -19.21 -28.10
C ARG A 213 8.16 -20.63 -28.67
N ALA A 214 7.27 -21.39 -28.03
CA ALA A 214 6.52 -22.54 -28.54
C ALA A 214 7.31 -23.66 -29.23
N GLY A 215 7.75 -24.65 -28.45
CA GLY A 215 8.07 -25.98 -28.95
C GLY A 215 6.85 -26.89 -28.87
N GLY A 216 6.00 -26.89 -29.90
CA GLY A 216 5.11 -28.03 -30.17
C GLY A 216 5.91 -29.22 -30.73
N PRO A 217 5.44 -30.47 -30.62
CA PRO A 217 6.18 -31.66 -31.03
C PRO A 217 6.17 -31.77 -32.56
N ARG A 218 7.14 -31.12 -33.21
CA ARG A 218 7.46 -31.35 -34.62
C ARG A 218 8.94 -31.73 -34.72
N TRP A 219 9.17 -33.03 -34.87
CA TRP A 219 10.46 -33.62 -35.23
C TRP A 219 10.92 -33.04 -36.58
N ARG A 220 11.57 -31.87 -36.58
CA ARG A 220 12.22 -31.31 -37.77
C ARG A 220 13.55 -32.03 -37.94
N GLY A 221 13.65 -32.83 -39.00
CA GLY A 221 14.83 -33.61 -39.34
C GLY A 221 16.09 -32.75 -39.35
N HIS A 222 16.95 -32.93 -38.34
CA HIS A 222 18.33 -32.49 -38.42
C HIS A 222 19.00 -33.26 -39.57
N ARG A 223 19.26 -32.57 -40.69
CA ARG A 223 20.12 -33.06 -41.77
C ARG A 223 21.47 -33.47 -41.17
N ARG A 224 21.70 -34.77 -41.00
CA ARG A 224 23.02 -35.32 -40.64
C ARG A 224 23.96 -35.06 -41.83
N ARG A 225 24.92 -34.13 -41.68
CA ARG A 225 26.13 -34.11 -42.52
C ARG A 225 26.84 -35.47 -42.31
N ARG A 226 27.09 -36.19 -43.40
CA ARG A 226 27.81 -37.48 -43.44
C ARG A 226 29.12 -37.37 -42.66
N GLY A 227 29.36 -38.30 -41.72
CA GLY A 227 30.68 -38.54 -41.13
C GLY A 227 30.83 -38.46 -39.60
N ARG A 228 29.77 -38.61 -38.78
CA ARG A 228 29.91 -38.50 -37.31
C ARG A 228 29.45 -39.79 -36.59
N ARG A 229 30.36 -40.39 -35.81
CA ARG A 229 30.13 -41.59 -34.97
C ARG A 229 29.21 -41.26 -33.77
N PRO A 230 28.36 -42.18 -33.31
CA PRO A 230 27.54 -42.00 -32.11
C PRO A 230 28.33 -42.29 -30.82
N GLY A 231 28.20 -41.41 -29.82
CA GLY A 231 28.97 -41.38 -28.57
C GLY A 231 29.26 -39.94 -28.12
N TRP A 232 29.75 -39.74 -26.88
CA TRP A 232 30.13 -38.46 -26.26
C TRP A 232 30.28 -37.30 -27.25
N ARG A 233 29.30 -36.39 -27.31
CA ARG A 233 29.36 -35.25 -28.24
C ARG A 233 30.24 -34.17 -27.63
N HIS A 234 31.44 -33.93 -28.13
CA HIS A 234 32.24 -32.75 -27.72
C HIS A 234 32.42 -32.60 -26.18
N GLY A 235 32.39 -33.70 -25.41
CA GLY A 235 32.44 -33.68 -23.94
C GLY A 235 31.08 -33.57 -23.23
N GLU A 236 29.95 -33.52 -23.96
CA GLU A 236 28.60 -33.47 -23.38
C GLU A 236 27.99 -34.89 -23.28
N PRO A 237 27.70 -35.39 -22.07
CA PRO A 237 27.03 -36.68 -21.89
C PRO A 237 25.54 -36.57 -22.22
N ASP A 238 25.00 -37.56 -22.93
CA ASP A 238 23.54 -37.72 -23.07
C ASP A 238 23.00 -38.67 -21.98
N PRO A 239 21.68 -38.66 -21.69
CA PRO A 239 21.11 -39.44 -20.57
C PRO A 239 21.41 -40.94 -20.59
N ALA A 240 21.43 -41.55 -21.78
CA ALA A 240 21.78 -42.96 -21.96
C ALA A 240 23.26 -43.26 -21.62
N THR A 241 24.18 -42.39 -22.07
CA THR A 241 25.61 -42.55 -21.74
C THR A 241 25.89 -42.24 -20.27
N MET A 242 25.16 -41.28 -19.67
CA MET A 242 25.25 -40.98 -18.23
C MET A 242 24.81 -42.18 -17.38
N LEU A 243 23.70 -42.86 -17.75
CA LEU A 243 23.26 -44.07 -17.06
C LEU A 243 24.31 -45.19 -17.14
N LEU A 244 24.95 -45.37 -18.30
CA LEU A 244 26.06 -46.31 -18.47
C LEU A 244 27.29 -45.93 -17.64
N ALA A 245 27.59 -44.63 -17.49
CA ALA A 245 28.69 -44.16 -16.65
C ALA A 245 28.42 -44.45 -15.16
N VAL A 246 27.21 -44.21 -14.67
CA VAL A 246 26.77 -44.59 -13.32
C VAL A 246 26.82 -46.12 -13.13
N ALA A 247 26.36 -46.90 -14.12
CA ALA A 247 26.40 -48.37 -14.07
C ALA A 247 27.83 -48.92 -14.07
N ALA A 248 28.74 -48.36 -14.86
CA ALA A 248 30.15 -48.76 -14.90
C ALA A 248 30.84 -48.50 -13.55
N ARG A 249 30.47 -47.42 -12.86
CA ARG A 249 30.96 -47.11 -11.51
C ARG A 249 30.38 -48.04 -10.45
N SER A 250 29.08 -48.33 -10.50
CA SER A 250 28.46 -49.33 -9.62
C SER A 250 29.15 -50.69 -9.72
N SER A 251 29.46 -51.15 -10.95
CA SER A 251 30.16 -52.42 -11.18
C SER A 251 31.59 -52.44 -10.60
N MET A 252 32.33 -51.33 -10.68
CA MET A 252 33.66 -51.21 -10.06
C MET A 252 33.59 -51.19 -8.52
N SER A 253 32.54 -50.60 -7.94
CA SER A 253 32.33 -50.58 -6.50
C SER A 253 31.94 -51.96 -5.94
N GLN A 254 31.20 -52.77 -6.71
CA GLN A 254 30.82 -54.15 -6.33
C GLN A 254 32.00 -55.13 -6.41
N SER A 255 32.87 -55.03 -7.43
CA SER A 255 34.07 -55.87 -7.52
C SER A 255 35.08 -55.62 -6.40
N SER A 256 34.96 -54.49 -5.69
CA SER A 256 35.82 -54.13 -4.56
C SER A 256 35.28 -54.63 -3.20
N GLN A 257 34.05 -55.15 -3.15
CA GLN A 257 33.43 -55.67 -1.91
C GLN A 257 33.81 -57.12 -1.58
N ASP A 258 34.37 -57.88 -2.53
CA ASP A 258 34.82 -59.26 -2.32
C ASP A 258 36.23 -59.38 -1.69
N SER A 259 36.77 -58.30 -1.11
CA SER A 259 37.97 -58.34 -0.28
C SER A 259 37.83 -57.38 0.90
N PRO A 260 37.84 -57.87 2.17
CA PRO A 260 37.71 -57.02 3.34
C PRO A 260 39.09 -56.42 3.66
N ALA A 261 39.42 -55.29 3.04
CA ALA A 261 40.57 -54.49 3.42
C ALA A 261 40.24 -52.99 3.36
N GLU A 262 40.36 -52.36 4.52
CA GLU A 262 40.60 -50.94 4.82
C GLU A 262 40.31 -49.87 3.75
N GLY A 263 39.34 -49.00 4.09
CA GLY A 263 39.46 -47.54 3.92
C GLY A 263 39.78 -46.99 2.53
N SER A 264 38.85 -47.11 1.59
CA SER A 264 38.89 -46.29 0.36
C SER A 264 38.27 -44.90 0.62
N THR A 265 39.13 -43.94 0.94
CA THR A 265 38.81 -42.50 0.96
C THR A 265 38.39 -42.00 -0.43
N PRO A 266 37.33 -41.18 -0.57
CA PRO A 266 37.00 -40.55 -1.85
C PRO A 266 38.15 -39.65 -2.32
N VAL A 267 38.51 -39.75 -3.60
CA VAL A 267 39.74 -39.21 -4.24
C VAL A 267 39.74 -37.66 -4.41
N SER A 268 38.96 -36.90 -3.64
CA SER A 268 38.99 -35.42 -3.72
C SER A 268 38.99 -34.78 -2.33
N ALA A 269 40.11 -34.88 -1.63
CA ALA A 269 40.32 -34.31 -0.30
C ALA A 269 40.51 -32.77 -0.29
N THR A 270 40.43 -32.09 -1.44
CA THR A 270 40.86 -30.67 -1.58
C THR A 270 39.79 -29.71 -2.12
N GLN A 271 38.58 -30.15 -2.46
CA GLN A 271 37.54 -29.24 -2.99
C GLN A 271 36.64 -28.68 -1.88
N GLU A 272 36.70 -27.36 -1.68
CA GLU A 272 35.81 -26.59 -0.80
C GLU A 272 34.37 -26.48 -1.33
N THR A 273 34.18 -26.64 -2.64
CA THR A 273 32.88 -26.46 -3.31
C THR A 273 32.57 -27.62 -4.24
N LEU A 274 31.34 -28.13 -4.18
CA LEU A 274 30.83 -29.13 -5.13
C LEU A 274 30.34 -28.43 -6.38
N ALA A 275 30.82 -28.81 -7.55
CA ALA A 275 30.40 -28.20 -8.81
C ALA A 275 30.10 -29.23 -9.90
N ALA A 276 28.90 -29.13 -10.49
CA ALA A 276 28.52 -29.90 -11.67
C ALA A 276 27.59 -29.07 -12.57
N TRP A 277 27.38 -29.54 -13.81
CA TRP A 277 26.53 -28.82 -14.76
C TRP A 277 25.06 -29.15 -14.57
N SER A 278 24.20 -28.15 -14.43
CA SER A 278 22.74 -28.27 -14.32
C SER A 278 22.02 -28.27 -15.67
N ALA A 279 22.74 -28.00 -16.77
CA ALA A 279 22.28 -28.14 -18.17
C ALA A 279 23.50 -28.40 -19.09
N GLY A 280 23.35 -28.30 -20.43
CA GLY A 280 24.45 -28.50 -21.40
C GLY A 280 25.75 -27.74 -21.06
N HIS A 281 26.88 -28.16 -21.63
CA HIS A 281 28.24 -27.87 -21.17
C HIS A 281 28.67 -26.42 -21.47
N ARG A 282 28.11 -25.48 -20.69
CA ARG A 282 28.36 -24.03 -20.78
C ARG A 282 28.67 -23.48 -19.40
N ARG A 283 29.59 -22.51 -19.32
CA ARG A 283 29.99 -21.85 -18.07
C ARG A 283 28.84 -21.22 -17.27
N ARG A 284 27.69 -20.93 -17.91
CA ARG A 284 26.49 -20.36 -17.28
C ARG A 284 25.57 -21.39 -16.62
N CYS A 285 25.84 -22.68 -16.80
CA CYS A 285 25.02 -23.79 -16.31
C CYS A 285 25.78 -24.62 -15.27
N VAL A 286 26.76 -24.03 -14.57
CA VAL A 286 27.46 -24.68 -13.47
C VAL A 286 26.72 -24.34 -12.19
N LEU A 287 26.25 -25.36 -11.48
CA LEU A 287 25.72 -25.21 -10.13
C LEU A 287 26.81 -25.63 -9.14
N SER A 288 27.26 -24.66 -8.35
CA SER A 288 28.18 -24.88 -7.24
C SER A 288 27.46 -24.76 -5.89
N LEU A 289 27.79 -25.66 -4.95
CA LEU A 289 27.36 -25.63 -3.56
C LEU A 289 28.57 -25.53 -2.62
N SER A 290 28.42 -24.70 -1.59
CA SER A 290 29.34 -24.60 -0.46
C SER A 290 28.81 -25.36 0.77
N ASP A 291 29.68 -25.60 1.74
CA ASP A 291 29.29 -26.19 3.03
C ASP A 291 28.25 -25.33 3.77
N GLY A 292 27.21 -25.96 4.31
CA GLY A 292 26.08 -25.32 4.99
C GLY A 292 25.08 -24.60 4.08
N GLU A 293 25.26 -24.61 2.76
CA GLU A 293 24.34 -23.95 1.83
C GLU A 293 23.04 -24.74 1.68
N SER A 294 21.90 -24.05 1.82
CA SER A 294 20.59 -24.59 1.48
C SER A 294 19.98 -23.80 0.33
N LEU A 295 19.75 -24.46 -0.80
CA LEU A 295 19.42 -23.84 -2.08
C LEU A 295 18.05 -24.31 -2.59
N ALA A 296 17.19 -23.36 -2.96
CA ALA A 296 15.96 -23.61 -3.71
C ALA A 296 16.17 -23.43 -5.23
N LEU A 297 15.95 -24.47 -6.02
CA LEU A 297 15.90 -24.41 -7.48
C LEU A 297 14.47 -24.12 -7.94
N VAL A 298 14.25 -22.96 -8.56
CA VAL A 298 12.92 -22.45 -8.93
C VAL A 298 12.71 -22.52 -10.44
N GLY A 299 11.65 -23.19 -10.89
CA GLY A 299 11.14 -23.07 -12.26
C GLY A 299 10.80 -24.39 -12.96
N THR A 300 10.24 -24.30 -14.17
CA THR A 300 9.82 -25.46 -14.96
C THR A 300 11.03 -26.30 -15.38
N GLY A 301 11.10 -27.55 -14.90
CA GLY A 301 12.24 -28.44 -15.12
C GLY A 301 13.32 -28.41 -14.03
N ALA A 302 13.03 -27.80 -12.87
CA ALA A 302 13.92 -27.82 -11.70
C ALA A 302 14.25 -29.25 -11.24
N GLY A 303 13.25 -30.15 -11.20
CA GLY A 303 13.48 -31.56 -10.84
C GLY A 303 14.37 -32.29 -11.85
N SER A 304 14.16 -32.06 -13.15
CA SER A 304 15.01 -32.63 -14.21
C SER A 304 16.46 -32.12 -14.13
N ALA A 305 16.65 -30.82 -13.88
CA ALA A 305 17.98 -30.22 -13.70
C ALA A 305 18.69 -30.77 -12.45
N LEU A 306 17.96 -30.95 -11.34
CA LEU A 306 18.51 -31.52 -10.10
C LEU A 306 18.92 -32.99 -10.28
N ARG A 307 18.04 -33.84 -10.85
CA ARG A 307 18.34 -35.25 -11.13
C ARG A 307 19.56 -35.41 -12.03
N TRP A 308 19.67 -34.58 -13.07
CA TRP A 308 20.82 -34.55 -13.99
C TRP A 308 22.12 -34.12 -13.31
N TRP A 309 22.06 -33.10 -12.46
CA TRP A 309 23.21 -32.62 -11.71
C TRP A 309 23.68 -33.66 -10.69
N CYS A 310 22.77 -34.30 -9.95
CA CYS A 310 23.08 -35.35 -9.00
C CYS A 310 23.70 -36.60 -9.65
N ALA A 311 23.19 -37.02 -10.81
CA ALA A 311 23.74 -38.18 -11.52
C ALA A 311 25.23 -38.01 -11.90
N GLN A 312 25.64 -36.78 -12.24
CA GLN A 312 27.05 -36.47 -12.53
C GLN A 312 27.95 -36.60 -11.30
N LEU A 313 27.49 -36.13 -10.14
CA LEU A 313 28.24 -36.23 -8.89
C LEU A 313 28.35 -37.68 -8.41
N LEU A 314 27.26 -38.46 -8.55
CA LEU A 314 27.27 -39.89 -8.25
C LEU A 314 28.23 -40.67 -9.18
N ALA A 315 28.30 -40.31 -10.46
CA ALA A 315 29.23 -40.91 -11.41
C ALA A 315 30.72 -40.54 -11.17
N ARG A 316 30.99 -39.46 -10.43
CA ARG A 316 32.35 -39.03 -10.05
C ARG A 316 32.84 -39.55 -8.69
N ASP A 317 31.94 -40.08 -7.86
CA ASP A 317 32.24 -40.54 -6.49
C ASP A 317 32.61 -39.42 -5.51
N GLU A 318 31.99 -38.26 -5.64
CA GLU A 318 32.30 -37.08 -4.80
C GLU A 318 31.36 -36.92 -3.60
N VAL A 319 30.18 -37.59 -3.57
CA VAL A 319 29.08 -37.25 -2.66
C VAL A 319 28.26 -38.46 -2.20
N ARG A 320 27.81 -38.44 -0.93
CA ARG A 320 26.71 -39.28 -0.41
C ARG A 320 25.41 -38.48 -0.37
N VAL A 321 24.31 -39.07 -0.83
CA VAL A 321 23.02 -38.38 -1.01
C VAL A 321 21.99 -38.95 -0.03
N THR A 322 21.28 -38.07 0.66
CA THR A 322 20.11 -38.38 1.49
C THR A 322 18.89 -37.76 0.85
N VAL A 323 17.86 -38.55 0.60
CA VAL A 323 16.59 -38.05 0.04
C VAL A 323 15.73 -37.55 1.20
N LEU A 324 15.39 -36.26 1.19
CA LEU A 324 14.54 -35.62 2.18
C LEU A 324 13.09 -35.74 1.68
N ASP A 325 12.40 -36.80 2.12
CA ASP A 325 11.02 -37.24 1.83
C ASP A 325 10.41 -36.90 0.46
N ASP A 326 10.15 -37.97 -0.30
CA ASP A 326 9.14 -38.07 -1.36
C ASP A 326 7.84 -38.44 -0.61
N SER A 327 6.96 -37.49 -0.27
CA SER A 327 5.69 -37.84 0.38
C SER A 327 4.82 -38.64 -0.58
N PRO A 328 4.48 -39.92 -0.31
CA PRO A 328 3.51 -40.63 -1.11
C PRO A 328 2.12 -40.18 -0.65
N ASP A 329 1.52 -39.23 -1.36
CA ASP A 329 0.09 -38.92 -1.24
C ASP A 329 -0.74 -40.07 -1.83
N GLU A 330 -0.82 -41.18 -1.10
CA GLU A 330 -1.94 -42.10 -1.18
C GLU A 330 -2.67 -41.98 0.15
N HIS A 331 -3.63 -41.07 0.29
CA HIS A 331 -4.86 -41.15 1.11
C HIS A 331 -5.70 -39.88 0.86
N ALA A 332 -6.24 -39.73 -0.35
CA ALA A 332 -7.35 -38.83 -0.62
C ALA A 332 -8.39 -39.55 -1.49
N GLY A 333 -9.50 -39.94 -0.85
CA GLY A 333 -10.66 -40.54 -1.48
C GLY A 333 -11.28 -39.62 -2.54
N HIS A 334 -11.88 -40.24 -3.54
CA HIS A 334 -12.60 -39.63 -4.66
C HIS A 334 -13.47 -38.41 -4.32
N ARG A 335 -13.32 -37.34 -5.12
CA ARG A 335 -14.43 -36.69 -5.85
C ARG A 335 -13.92 -35.62 -6.83
N GLY A 336 -14.45 -35.65 -8.06
CA GLY A 336 -14.44 -34.53 -9.01
C GLY A 336 -13.33 -34.58 -10.05
N GLY A 337 -13.68 -34.91 -11.30
CA GLY A 337 -12.75 -34.89 -12.42
C GLY A 337 -12.44 -33.47 -12.88
N VAL A 338 -11.16 -33.10 -12.87
CA VAL A 338 -10.55 -32.00 -13.63
C VAL A 338 -9.08 -32.37 -13.90
N ASP A 339 -8.70 -32.25 -15.17
CA ASP A 339 -7.35 -32.13 -15.76
C ASP A 339 -6.22 -33.10 -15.38
N ARG A 340 -5.87 -33.92 -16.38
CA ARG A 340 -4.71 -34.81 -16.42
C ARG A 340 -3.36 -34.05 -16.46
N GLU A 341 -3.37 -32.74 -16.69
CA GLU A 341 -2.18 -31.87 -16.65
C GLU A 341 -1.72 -31.54 -15.22
N SER A 342 -2.62 -31.55 -14.23
CA SER A 342 -2.30 -31.24 -12.82
C SER A 342 -1.50 -32.33 -12.08
N ARG A 343 -1.46 -33.56 -12.61
CA ARG A 343 -0.75 -34.70 -11.97
C ARG A 343 0.75 -34.72 -12.31
N GLU A 344 1.17 -34.12 -13.42
CA GLU A 344 2.60 -34.00 -13.78
C GLU A 344 3.31 -32.90 -12.97
N GLU A 345 2.58 -31.87 -12.52
CA GLU A 345 3.15 -30.75 -11.73
C GLU A 345 3.44 -31.10 -10.25
N ALA A 346 2.76 -32.10 -9.68
CA ALA A 346 2.98 -32.55 -8.30
C ALA A 346 4.28 -33.36 -8.11
N GLY A 347 4.81 -33.98 -9.17
CA GLY A 347 5.96 -34.89 -9.12
C GLY A 347 7.36 -34.25 -9.20
N ASP A 348 7.46 -32.92 -9.10
CA ASP A 348 8.72 -32.18 -9.30
C ASP A 348 9.30 -31.57 -8.00
N ARG A 349 8.69 -31.85 -6.83
CA ARG A 349 9.27 -31.53 -5.51
C ARG A 349 10.24 -32.63 -5.10
N LEU A 350 11.54 -32.34 -5.14
CA LEU A 350 12.62 -33.24 -4.76
C LEU A 350 13.54 -32.49 -3.79
N GLY A 351 13.65 -33.00 -2.56
CA GLY A 351 14.61 -32.55 -1.56
C GLY A 351 15.80 -33.51 -1.48
N LEU A 352 17.02 -32.99 -1.63
CA LEU A 352 18.25 -33.78 -1.49
C LEU A 352 19.19 -33.10 -0.51
N ARG A 353 19.69 -33.85 0.47
CA ARG A 353 20.81 -33.45 1.33
C ARG A 353 22.06 -34.23 0.91
N LEU A 354 23.14 -33.50 0.68
CA LEU A 354 24.38 -33.98 0.12
C LEU A 354 25.45 -33.90 1.20
N THR A 355 26.26 -34.94 1.34
CA THR A 355 27.38 -34.98 2.30
C THR A 355 28.67 -35.38 1.59
N TRP A 356 29.77 -34.64 1.84
CA TRP A 356 31.08 -34.87 1.24
C TRP A 356 32.23 -34.45 2.17
N GLY A 357 33.46 -34.89 1.89
CA GLY A 357 34.64 -34.59 2.71
C GLY A 357 35.05 -35.70 3.70
N PRO A 358 36.15 -35.52 4.46
CA PRO A 358 36.66 -36.52 5.40
C PRO A 358 35.68 -36.78 6.55
N GLN A 359 35.60 -38.03 7.03
CA GLN A 359 34.62 -38.45 8.06
C GLN A 359 34.69 -37.65 9.36
N ALA A 360 35.85 -37.06 9.68
CA ALA A 360 36.03 -36.21 10.86
C ALA A 360 35.31 -34.85 10.77
N HIS A 361 35.08 -34.33 9.56
CA HIS A 361 34.39 -33.06 9.31
C HIS A 361 33.51 -33.19 8.06
N PRO A 362 32.36 -33.87 8.14
CA PRO A 362 31.46 -34.03 7.01
C PRO A 362 30.86 -32.68 6.64
N ARG A 363 31.11 -32.24 5.41
CA ARG A 363 30.46 -31.05 4.84
C ARG A 363 29.08 -31.46 4.35
N SER A 364 28.08 -30.60 4.54
CA SER A 364 26.71 -30.89 4.13
C SER A 364 26.03 -29.69 3.47
N ALA A 365 25.22 -29.96 2.45
CA ALA A 365 24.41 -28.95 1.77
C ALA A 365 23.05 -29.54 1.40
N GLN A 366 22.04 -28.69 1.28
CA GLN A 366 20.68 -29.08 0.92
C GLN A 366 20.24 -28.39 -0.37
N ILE A 367 19.61 -29.13 -1.27
CA ILE A 367 18.90 -28.57 -2.43
C ILE A 367 17.45 -29.03 -2.41
N VAL A 368 16.52 -28.10 -2.60
CA VAL A 368 15.09 -28.38 -2.78
C VAL A 368 14.60 -27.79 -4.10
N THR A 369 13.79 -28.52 -4.84
CA THR A 369 13.13 -27.99 -6.05
C THR A 369 11.73 -27.47 -5.72
N CYS A 370 11.37 -26.33 -6.30
CA CYS A 370 10.05 -25.73 -6.14
C CYS A 370 9.52 -25.15 -7.44
N SER A 371 8.19 -25.23 -7.62
CA SER A 371 7.47 -24.46 -8.62
C SER A 371 7.46 -22.98 -8.23
N TYR A 372 7.18 -22.08 -9.18
CA TYR A 372 7.35 -20.63 -9.05
C TYR A 372 6.63 -19.96 -7.84
N ASN A 373 5.79 -20.68 -7.10
CA ASN A 373 4.93 -20.15 -6.05
C ASN A 373 5.22 -20.66 -4.62
N GLY A 374 6.41 -21.19 -4.30
CA GLY A 374 6.72 -21.52 -2.90
C GLY A 374 8.17 -21.90 -2.64
N VAL A 375 8.93 -20.99 -2.03
CA VAL A 375 10.29 -21.27 -1.54
C VAL A 375 10.20 -21.84 -0.12
N PRO A 376 10.69 -23.06 0.15
CA PRO A 376 10.66 -23.63 1.49
C PRO A 376 11.57 -22.84 2.46
N PRO A 377 11.19 -22.71 3.75
CA PRO A 377 11.91 -21.88 4.73
C PRO A 377 13.33 -22.38 5.03
N GLN A 378 13.61 -23.64 4.70
CA GLN A 378 14.93 -24.24 4.81
C GLN A 378 15.90 -23.67 3.76
N ALA A 379 15.43 -23.07 2.66
CA ALA A 379 16.26 -22.55 1.59
C ALA A 379 16.83 -21.17 1.93
N LEU A 380 18.15 -21.11 2.15
CA LEU A 380 18.91 -19.89 2.43
C LEU A 380 19.19 -19.06 1.16
N SER A 381 19.09 -19.67 -0.02
CA SER A 381 19.24 -18.98 -1.30
C SER A 381 18.32 -19.57 -2.38
N THR A 382 17.94 -18.77 -3.37
CA THR A 382 17.11 -19.20 -4.52
C THR A 382 17.86 -19.03 -5.82
N ARG A 383 17.83 -20.03 -6.70
CA ARG A 383 18.37 -19.93 -8.08
C ARG A 383 17.35 -20.42 -9.10
N PRO A 384 17.16 -19.71 -10.23
CA PRO A 384 16.28 -20.19 -11.29
C PRO A 384 16.87 -21.43 -11.97
N ALA A 385 16.03 -22.42 -12.27
CA ALA A 385 16.43 -23.59 -13.02
C ALA A 385 16.89 -23.18 -14.44
N PRO A 386 18.05 -23.66 -14.93
CA PRO A 386 18.53 -23.29 -16.26
C PRO A 386 17.71 -23.96 -17.36
N ALA A 387 17.35 -23.20 -18.38
CA ALA A 387 16.69 -23.74 -19.57
C ALA A 387 17.63 -24.67 -20.36
N GLY A 388 17.19 -25.91 -20.61
CA GLY A 388 17.92 -26.88 -21.44
C GLY A 388 18.56 -28.06 -20.70
N ALA A 389 18.13 -28.37 -19.47
CA ALA A 389 18.42 -29.67 -18.86
C ALA A 389 17.84 -30.81 -19.73
N PRO A 390 18.53 -31.96 -19.88
CA PRO A 390 18.00 -33.07 -20.65
C PRO A 390 16.78 -33.68 -19.94
N SER A 391 15.65 -33.79 -20.65
CA SER A 391 14.49 -34.53 -20.14
C SER A 391 14.85 -36.01 -20.01
N CYS A 392 14.64 -36.56 -18.82
CA CYS A 392 14.88 -37.95 -18.46
C CYS A 392 13.58 -38.54 -17.92
N SER A 393 13.30 -39.82 -18.21
CA SER A 393 12.10 -40.48 -17.68
C SER A 393 12.19 -40.65 -16.15
N PRO A 394 11.06 -40.77 -15.43
CA PRO A 394 11.08 -41.11 -14.00
C PRO A 394 11.81 -42.43 -13.70
N ILE A 395 11.64 -43.43 -14.58
CA ILE A 395 12.30 -44.74 -14.51
C ILE A 395 13.83 -44.60 -14.62
N TRP A 396 14.32 -43.63 -15.40
CA TRP A 396 15.75 -43.35 -15.49
C TRP A 396 16.34 -42.92 -14.13
N TRP A 397 15.62 -42.08 -13.38
CA TRP A 397 16.07 -41.68 -12.04
C TRP A 397 16.01 -42.84 -11.05
N GLU A 398 14.98 -43.69 -11.14
CA GLU A 398 14.92 -44.93 -10.35
C GLU A 398 16.09 -45.87 -10.62
N ALA A 399 16.48 -46.03 -11.89
CA ALA A 399 17.65 -46.82 -12.26
C ALA A 399 18.96 -46.21 -11.71
N VAL A 400 19.11 -44.89 -11.73
CA VAL A 400 20.26 -44.20 -11.10
C VAL A 400 20.25 -44.40 -9.58
N ARG A 401 19.07 -44.31 -8.93
CA ARG A 401 18.90 -44.58 -7.49
C ARG A 401 19.32 -46.02 -7.16
N HIS A 402 18.91 -46.97 -8.00
CA HIS A 402 19.21 -48.38 -7.86
C HIS A 402 20.72 -48.68 -7.97
N LEU A 403 21.37 -48.17 -9.02
CA LEU A 403 22.81 -48.33 -9.24
C LEU A 403 23.66 -47.63 -8.16
N SER A 404 23.07 -46.68 -7.42
CA SER A 404 23.74 -45.92 -6.37
C SER A 404 23.23 -46.24 -4.96
N ARG A 405 22.56 -47.39 -4.76
CA ARG A 405 21.94 -47.81 -3.48
C ARG A 405 22.89 -47.75 -2.28
N SER A 406 24.17 -48.06 -2.45
CA SER A 406 25.17 -47.97 -1.36
C SER A 406 25.51 -46.53 -0.94
N ARG A 407 25.10 -45.53 -1.71
CA ARG A 407 25.43 -44.10 -1.54
C ARG A 407 24.21 -43.20 -1.36
N ILE A 408 23.02 -43.75 -1.59
CA ILE A 408 21.74 -43.09 -1.40
C ILE A 408 21.08 -43.71 -0.17
N THR A 409 21.12 -43.01 0.95
CA THR A 409 20.41 -43.43 2.16
C THR A 409 19.01 -42.82 2.17
N SER A 410 18.00 -43.67 2.33
CA SER A 410 16.67 -43.21 2.75
C SER A 410 16.75 -42.88 4.25
N PRO A 411 15.97 -41.93 4.78
CA PRO A 411 15.99 -41.65 6.21
C PRO A 411 15.61 -42.93 6.96
N HIS A 412 16.58 -43.58 7.58
CA HIS A 412 16.32 -44.64 8.54
C HIS A 412 15.70 -43.92 9.75
N ARG A 413 14.49 -44.31 10.11
CA ARG A 413 13.71 -43.77 11.23
C ARG A 413 14.27 -44.28 12.57
N GLU A 414 15.58 -44.25 12.71
CA GLU A 414 16.28 -44.44 13.97
C GLU A 414 16.69 -43.07 14.46
N SER A 415 16.09 -42.68 15.57
CA SER A 415 16.50 -41.56 16.40
C SER A 415 17.99 -41.65 16.70
N SER A 416 18.80 -40.96 15.91
CA SER A 416 20.17 -40.64 16.29
C SER A 416 20.11 -39.70 17.48
N GLN A 417 20.25 -40.27 18.68
CA GLN A 417 20.65 -39.54 19.88
C GLN A 417 21.94 -38.78 19.57
N GLY A 418 21.80 -37.46 19.36
CA GLY A 418 22.89 -36.53 19.07
C GLY A 418 22.30 -35.18 18.65
N ASP A 419 22.14 -34.28 19.63
CA ASP A 419 21.54 -32.93 19.57
C ASP A 419 20.02 -32.85 19.29
N GLY A 420 19.23 -32.99 20.36
CA GLY A 420 17.76 -33.11 20.34
C GLY A 420 16.94 -31.85 20.02
N VAL A 421 17.37 -30.94 19.14
CA VAL A 421 16.54 -29.79 18.72
C VAL A 421 15.93 -30.06 17.34
N PRO A 422 14.58 -30.04 17.18
CA PRO A 422 13.94 -30.26 15.88
C PRO A 422 14.39 -29.25 14.82
N ASP A 423 14.53 -29.68 13.56
CA ASP A 423 14.85 -28.78 12.44
C ASP A 423 13.67 -27.86 12.10
N LEU A 424 12.44 -28.35 12.16
CA LEU A 424 11.23 -27.57 11.90
C LEU A 424 10.14 -27.94 12.90
N VAL A 425 9.43 -26.93 13.39
CA VAL A 425 8.26 -27.10 14.26
C VAL A 425 7.10 -26.38 13.57
N PRO A 426 6.20 -27.07 12.86
CA PRO A 426 5.01 -26.43 12.33
C PRO A 426 4.11 -25.99 13.49
N LEU A 427 3.39 -24.88 13.32
CA LEU A 427 2.51 -24.32 14.35
C LEU A 427 1.43 -25.33 14.78
N SER A 428 0.96 -26.16 13.86
CA SER A 428 0.04 -27.28 14.14
C SER A 428 0.61 -28.36 15.06
N ALA A 429 1.94 -28.47 15.22
CA ALA A 429 2.54 -29.43 16.15
C ALA A 429 2.56 -28.92 17.60
N VAL A 430 2.36 -27.62 17.82
CA VAL A 430 2.30 -26.99 19.15
C VAL A 430 0.89 -26.53 19.52
N MET A 431 -0.06 -26.70 18.60
CA MET A 431 -1.47 -26.37 18.75
C MET A 431 -2.32 -27.63 18.65
N ASP A 432 -3.46 -27.61 19.33
CA ASP A 432 -4.47 -28.66 19.19
C ASP A 432 -5.16 -28.51 17.82
N ASP A 433 -5.45 -29.62 17.15
CA ASP A 433 -6.29 -29.63 15.94
C ASP A 433 -7.74 -29.39 16.37
N LEU A 434 -8.18 -28.13 16.26
CA LEU A 434 -9.49 -27.66 16.71
C LEU A 434 -10.27 -27.14 15.52
N ASP A 435 -11.57 -27.42 15.49
CA ASP A 435 -12.49 -26.69 14.60
C ASP A 435 -13.02 -25.38 15.24
N ALA A 436 -13.79 -24.60 14.48
CA ALA A 436 -14.32 -23.33 14.96
C ALA A 436 -15.34 -23.47 16.11
N HIS A 437 -16.05 -24.60 16.19
CA HIS A 437 -17.02 -24.87 17.25
C HIS A 437 -16.33 -25.28 18.54
N GLU A 438 -15.32 -26.16 18.44
CA GLU A 438 -14.47 -26.59 19.54
C GLU A 438 -13.68 -25.42 20.13
N LEU A 439 -13.16 -24.52 19.29
CA LEU A 439 -12.48 -23.31 19.74
C LEU A 439 -13.42 -22.40 20.54
N ARG A 440 -14.67 -22.21 20.07
CA ARG A 440 -15.68 -21.42 20.79
C ARG A 440 -16.03 -22.05 22.13
N ALA A 441 -16.29 -23.36 22.15
CA ALA A 441 -16.60 -24.10 23.38
C ALA A 441 -15.45 -23.98 24.40
N ARG A 442 -14.20 -24.05 23.95
CA ARG A 442 -13.01 -23.85 24.79
C ARG A 442 -12.93 -22.43 25.36
N TRP A 443 -13.28 -21.40 24.58
CA TRP A 443 -13.34 -20.03 25.09
C TRP A 443 -14.45 -19.86 26.14
N GLU A 444 -15.62 -20.44 25.91
CA GLU A 444 -16.73 -20.43 26.86
C GLU A 444 -16.37 -21.16 28.16
N GLU A 445 -15.82 -22.38 28.08
CA GLU A 445 -15.42 -23.17 29.26
C GLU A 445 -14.40 -22.43 30.14
N ARG A 446 -13.39 -21.81 29.51
CA ARG A 446 -12.38 -21.00 30.21
C ARG A 446 -12.95 -19.73 30.82
N THR A 447 -14.02 -19.19 30.25
CA THR A 447 -14.71 -18.01 30.79
C THR A 447 -15.58 -18.37 32.00
N HIS A 448 -16.17 -19.57 32.02
CA HIS A 448 -17.05 -20.04 33.08
C HIS A 448 -16.34 -20.76 34.24
N SER A 449 -15.08 -21.19 34.07
CA SER A 449 -14.29 -21.88 35.09
C SER A 449 -13.10 -21.05 35.63
N PRO A 450 -13.34 -20.01 36.48
CA PRO A 450 -12.27 -19.21 37.08
C PRO A 450 -11.44 -19.95 38.15
N ALA A 451 -11.81 -21.20 38.50
CA ALA A 451 -11.20 -21.97 39.60
C ALA A 451 -9.84 -22.62 39.27
N ARG A 452 -9.36 -22.56 38.02
CA ARG A 452 -8.05 -23.11 37.61
C ARG A 452 -7.10 -21.99 37.16
N GLY A 453 -6.44 -21.36 38.13
CA GLY A 453 -5.25 -20.53 37.92
C GLY A 453 -5.50 -19.14 37.33
N ALA A 454 -4.58 -18.22 37.60
CA ALA A 454 -4.58 -16.86 37.07
C ALA A 454 -4.72 -16.86 35.53
N PRO A 455 -5.29 -15.79 34.93
CA PRO A 455 -5.42 -15.72 33.49
C PRO A 455 -4.02 -15.74 32.83
N ALA A 456 -3.62 -16.89 32.28
CA ALA A 456 -2.37 -17.02 31.55
C ALA A 456 -2.51 -16.49 30.10
N LEU A 457 -1.53 -15.70 29.65
CA LEU A 457 -1.28 -15.32 28.27
C LEU A 457 -0.06 -16.12 27.77
N SER A 458 -0.24 -17.45 27.74
CA SER A 458 0.83 -18.40 27.47
C SER A 458 0.94 -18.79 26.00
N ALA A 459 2.16 -18.81 25.47
CA ALA A 459 2.48 -19.29 24.13
C ALA A 459 3.77 -20.12 24.14
N VAL A 460 3.88 -21.08 23.22
CA VAL A 460 5.11 -21.84 22.98
C VAL A 460 6.06 -20.99 22.16
N LEU A 461 7.20 -20.63 22.73
CA LEU A 461 8.22 -19.80 22.04
C LEU A 461 9.28 -20.65 21.33
N GLY A 462 9.44 -21.91 21.73
CA GLY A 462 10.30 -22.86 21.03
C GLY A 462 10.23 -24.26 21.60
N VAL A 463 10.67 -25.24 20.80
CA VAL A 463 10.75 -26.65 21.19
C VAL A 463 12.22 -27.08 21.18
N GLY A 464 12.68 -27.66 22.27
CA GLY A 464 14.02 -28.22 22.41
C GLY A 464 14.00 -29.70 22.77
N ALA A 465 15.17 -30.25 23.07
CA ALA A 465 15.35 -31.64 23.50
C ALA A 465 14.56 -32.04 24.74
N ARG A 466 14.13 -31.06 25.56
CA ARG A 466 13.34 -31.28 26.77
C ARG A 466 11.82 -31.07 26.55
N GLY A 467 11.39 -30.81 25.31
CA GLY A 467 10.00 -30.50 24.98
C GLY A 467 9.74 -29.01 24.70
N PRO A 468 8.45 -28.61 24.60
CA PRO A 468 8.06 -27.22 24.32
C PRO A 468 8.30 -26.30 25.53
N VAL A 469 8.94 -25.16 25.28
CA VAL A 469 9.11 -24.08 26.26
C VAL A 469 8.00 -23.06 26.05
N ARG A 470 7.17 -22.91 27.08
CA ARG A 470 6.08 -21.93 27.14
C ARG A 470 6.54 -20.69 27.88
N ALA A 471 6.06 -19.53 27.44
CA ALA A 471 6.19 -18.28 28.16
C ALA A 471 4.81 -17.66 28.36
N ASP A 472 4.53 -17.22 29.58
CA ASP A 472 3.31 -16.51 29.96
C ASP A 472 3.60 -15.02 30.19
N LEU A 473 2.99 -14.15 29.37
CA LEU A 473 3.14 -12.70 29.51
C LEU A 473 2.61 -12.14 30.84
N VAL A 474 1.79 -12.89 31.59
CA VAL A 474 1.31 -12.45 32.90
C VAL A 474 2.29 -12.87 34.00
N ALA A 475 2.72 -14.14 34.00
CA ALA A 475 3.55 -14.72 35.06
C ALA A 475 5.07 -14.52 34.86
N ASP A 476 5.59 -14.78 33.66
CA ASP A 476 7.03 -14.71 33.34
C ASP A 476 7.47 -13.27 33.06
N GLY A 477 6.52 -12.44 32.65
CA GLY A 477 6.47 -11.04 32.98
C GLY A 477 5.81 -10.16 31.93
N PRO A 478 5.30 -9.00 32.36
CA PRO A 478 4.31 -8.20 31.64
C PRO A 478 4.80 -7.75 30.26
N HIS A 479 6.12 -7.61 30.10
CA HIS A 479 6.73 -7.14 28.87
C HIS A 479 7.84 -8.08 28.40
N ALA A 480 7.91 -8.26 27.09
CA ALA A 480 8.87 -9.12 26.42
C ALA A 480 9.77 -8.32 25.48
N LEU A 481 11.05 -8.70 25.43
CA LEU A 481 12.02 -8.19 24.47
C LEU A 481 12.40 -9.30 23.48
N LEU A 482 12.18 -9.07 22.19
CA LEU A 482 12.55 -9.97 21.10
C LEU A 482 13.66 -9.36 20.24
N ALA A 483 14.81 -10.02 20.16
CA ALA A 483 15.89 -9.61 19.27
C ALA A 483 16.20 -10.67 18.21
N GLY A 484 16.54 -10.23 17.01
CA GLY A 484 16.94 -11.13 15.94
C GLY A 484 17.27 -10.41 14.64
N THR A 485 18.37 -10.80 14.01
CA THR A 485 18.81 -10.19 12.74
C THR A 485 17.91 -10.57 11.57
N THR A 486 18.00 -9.86 10.45
CA THR A 486 17.24 -10.20 9.23
C THR A 486 17.48 -11.64 8.82
N GLY A 487 16.41 -12.38 8.52
CA GLY A 487 16.46 -13.80 8.16
C GLY A 487 16.57 -14.78 9.33
N SER A 488 16.63 -14.30 10.59
CA SER A 488 16.65 -15.17 11.77
C SER A 488 15.30 -15.80 12.13
N GLY A 489 14.18 -15.30 11.57
CA GLY A 489 12.82 -15.74 11.89
C GLY A 489 12.04 -14.85 12.86
N LYS A 490 12.48 -13.61 13.11
CA LYS A 490 11.84 -12.67 14.06
C LYS A 490 10.36 -12.42 13.78
N SER A 491 10.02 -12.01 12.57
CA SER A 491 8.62 -11.72 12.20
C SER A 491 7.76 -12.98 12.28
N GLU A 492 8.30 -14.13 11.89
CA GLU A 492 7.62 -15.42 11.98
C GLU A 492 7.29 -15.82 13.42
N LEU A 493 8.25 -15.68 14.34
CA LEU A 493 8.03 -15.92 15.75
C LEU A 493 7.03 -14.94 16.37
N LEU A 494 7.01 -13.66 15.94
CA LEU A 494 5.99 -12.71 16.39
C LEU A 494 4.59 -13.12 15.93
N ILE A 495 4.45 -13.53 14.66
CA ILE A 495 3.17 -13.98 14.11
C ILE A 495 2.69 -15.23 14.86
N SER A 496 3.57 -16.24 15.02
CA SER A 496 3.22 -17.49 15.70
C SER A 496 2.85 -17.27 17.17
N TRP A 497 3.51 -16.33 17.84
CA TRP A 497 3.18 -15.94 19.22
C TRP A 497 1.79 -15.31 19.30
N LEU A 498 1.52 -14.29 18.48
CA LEU A 498 0.25 -13.56 18.50
C LEU A 498 -0.94 -14.46 18.11
N VAL A 499 -0.76 -15.36 17.15
CA VAL A 499 -1.77 -16.35 16.76
C VAL A 499 -2.08 -17.29 17.92
N GLN A 500 -1.07 -17.80 18.62
CA GLN A 500 -1.28 -18.65 19.80
C GLN A 500 -2.05 -17.91 20.90
N LEU A 501 -1.78 -16.61 21.11
CA LEU A 501 -2.54 -15.80 22.06
C LEU A 501 -4.01 -15.65 21.64
N ALA A 502 -4.27 -15.35 20.36
CA ALA A 502 -5.62 -15.24 19.80
C ALA A 502 -6.42 -16.54 19.86
N LEU A 503 -5.76 -17.70 19.77
CA LEU A 503 -6.41 -19.01 19.96
C LEU A 503 -6.67 -19.31 21.44
N SER A 504 -5.84 -18.79 22.34
CA SER A 504 -5.97 -19.04 23.77
C SER A 504 -7.09 -18.26 24.46
N ARG A 505 -7.47 -17.09 23.90
CA ARG A 505 -8.39 -16.11 24.49
C ARG A 505 -9.42 -15.63 23.47
N ALA A 506 -10.65 -15.39 23.90
CA ALA A 506 -11.70 -14.78 23.08
C ALA A 506 -11.47 -13.27 22.86
N PRO A 507 -12.03 -12.65 21.80
CA PRO A 507 -11.80 -11.23 21.47
C PRO A 507 -12.39 -10.23 22.49
N ASP A 508 -13.32 -10.66 23.34
CA ASP A 508 -13.83 -9.89 24.49
C ASP A 508 -12.87 -9.89 25.69
N ARG A 509 -11.80 -10.71 25.66
CA ARG A 509 -10.81 -10.83 26.73
C ARG A 509 -9.39 -10.47 26.31
N LEU A 510 -9.09 -10.39 25.02
CA LEU A 510 -7.77 -10.03 24.49
C LEU A 510 -7.90 -9.03 23.35
N THR A 511 -7.15 -7.94 23.43
CA THR A 511 -7.02 -6.92 22.39
C THR A 511 -5.56 -6.83 21.92
N LEU A 512 -5.35 -6.88 20.61
CA LEU A 512 -4.04 -6.77 19.99
C LEU A 512 -3.88 -5.40 19.32
N VAL A 513 -2.78 -4.70 19.63
CA VAL A 513 -2.32 -3.50 18.93
C VAL A 513 -0.99 -3.81 18.28
N LEU A 514 -0.94 -3.73 16.95
CA LEU A 514 0.22 -4.12 16.16
C LEU A 514 0.86 -2.89 15.54
N VAL A 515 2.17 -2.71 15.72
CA VAL A 515 2.93 -1.55 15.23
C VAL A 515 4.04 -2.04 14.31
N ASP A 516 3.97 -1.70 13.01
CA ASP A 516 4.91 -2.14 11.98
C ASP A 516 5.58 -0.94 11.30
N TYR A 517 6.87 -0.75 11.57
CA TYR A 517 7.68 0.32 10.97
C TYR A 517 8.20 0.01 9.55
N LYS A 518 7.98 -1.19 9.01
CA LYS A 518 8.48 -1.62 7.69
C LYS A 518 7.35 -1.89 6.70
N GLY A 519 6.39 -0.96 6.58
CA GLY A 519 5.37 -0.97 5.53
C GLY A 519 4.37 -2.12 5.62
N GLY A 520 4.07 -2.62 6.82
CA GLY A 520 3.01 -3.61 7.06
C GLY A 520 3.35 -5.05 6.66
N ALA A 521 4.60 -5.35 6.32
CA ALA A 521 5.01 -6.67 5.84
C ALA A 521 5.00 -7.75 6.94
N ALA A 522 5.19 -7.37 8.22
CA ALA A 522 5.23 -8.32 9.33
C ALA A 522 3.83 -8.67 9.84
N PHE A 523 2.98 -7.66 10.08
CA PHE A 523 1.67 -7.86 10.72
C PHE A 523 0.49 -7.88 9.75
N GLY A 524 0.70 -7.63 8.45
CA GLY A 524 -0.36 -7.68 7.43
C GLY A 524 -1.26 -8.93 7.49
N PRO A 525 -0.73 -10.15 7.65
CA PRO A 525 -1.55 -11.36 7.79
C PRO A 525 -2.49 -11.36 9.01
N LEU A 526 -2.16 -10.63 10.08
CA LEU A 526 -2.92 -10.59 11.33
C LEU A 526 -3.94 -9.44 11.41
N ALA A 527 -3.99 -8.58 10.39
CA ALA A 527 -4.93 -7.45 10.34
C ALA A 527 -6.39 -7.90 10.37
N GLY A 528 -6.68 -9.11 9.86
CA GLY A 528 -8.02 -9.70 9.81
C GLY A 528 -8.48 -10.42 11.08
N LEU A 529 -7.63 -10.51 12.12
CA LEU A 529 -8.02 -11.15 13.38
C LEU A 529 -9.10 -10.32 14.11
N PRO A 530 -10.12 -10.96 14.69
CA PRO A 530 -11.15 -10.27 15.46
C PRO A 530 -10.59 -9.61 16.74
N HIS A 531 -9.44 -10.04 17.23
CA HIS A 531 -8.73 -9.45 18.38
C HIS A 531 -7.97 -8.17 18.04
N THR A 532 -7.66 -7.92 16.76
CA THR A 532 -6.81 -6.82 16.33
C THR A 532 -7.59 -5.50 16.36
N ALA A 533 -7.24 -4.60 17.29
CA ALA A 533 -7.81 -3.25 17.36
C ALA A 533 -7.36 -2.36 16.19
N GLY A 534 -6.13 -2.58 15.72
CA GLY A 534 -5.61 -1.99 14.49
C GLY A 534 -4.13 -2.32 14.27
N VAL A 535 -3.71 -2.18 13.01
CA VAL A 535 -2.31 -2.28 12.59
C VAL A 535 -1.84 -0.88 12.23
N LEU A 536 -0.84 -0.38 12.95
CA LEU A 536 -0.22 0.90 12.69
C LEU A 536 0.98 0.67 11.76
N THR A 537 0.80 0.99 10.49
CA THR A 537 1.82 0.90 9.43
C THR A 537 2.18 2.29 8.94
N ASP A 538 3.39 2.48 8.41
CA ASP A 538 3.81 3.74 7.75
C ASP A 538 3.45 4.97 8.58
N LEU A 539 3.89 4.94 9.84
CA LEU A 539 3.57 5.88 10.91
C LEU A 539 3.86 7.31 10.49
N ASP A 540 2.84 7.97 9.91
CA ASP A 540 2.87 9.40 9.74
C ASP A 540 2.90 10.05 11.13
N PRO A 541 3.56 11.21 11.30
CA PRO A 541 3.68 11.84 12.61
C PRO A 541 2.31 12.08 13.29
N ALA A 542 1.28 12.35 12.48
CA ALA A 542 -0.08 12.60 12.96
C ALA A 542 -0.77 11.34 13.49
N GLY A 543 -0.73 10.22 12.77
CA GLY A 543 -1.30 8.94 13.18
C GLY A 543 -0.59 8.36 14.40
N THR A 544 0.73 8.50 14.47
CA THR A 544 1.54 8.13 15.63
C THR A 544 1.11 8.87 16.88
N GLN A 545 1.05 10.21 16.81
CA GLN A 545 0.67 11.03 17.95
C GLN A 545 -0.78 10.76 18.41
N ARG A 546 -1.68 10.52 17.45
CA ARG A 546 -3.06 10.12 17.72
C ARG A 546 -3.14 8.79 18.47
N ALA A 547 -2.44 7.76 17.99
CA ALA A 547 -2.42 6.44 18.61
C ALA A 547 -1.86 6.51 20.04
N LEU A 548 -0.80 7.28 20.26
CA LEU A 548 -0.19 7.43 21.58
C LEU A 548 -1.03 8.20 22.56
N SER A 549 -1.59 9.34 22.14
CA SER A 549 -2.55 10.08 22.96
C SER A 549 -3.72 9.20 23.39
N SER A 550 -4.12 8.26 22.53
CA SER A 550 -5.19 7.30 22.80
C SER A 550 -4.74 6.16 23.73
N LEU A 551 -3.51 5.67 23.60
CA LEU A 551 -2.92 4.68 24.52
C LEU A 551 -2.68 5.26 25.92
N GLU A 552 -2.23 6.51 26.01
CA GLU A 552 -2.12 7.23 27.28
C GLU A 552 -3.49 7.43 27.91
N ALA A 553 -4.51 7.79 27.12
CA ALA A 553 -5.88 7.87 27.62
C ALA A 553 -6.40 6.51 28.13
N GLU A 554 -6.01 5.42 27.48
CA GLU A 554 -6.34 4.06 27.90
C GLU A 554 -5.71 3.70 29.26
N VAL A 555 -4.46 4.08 29.49
CA VAL A 555 -3.80 3.93 30.81
C VAL A 555 -4.62 4.63 31.89
N HIS A 556 -4.92 5.92 31.70
CA HIS A 556 -5.72 6.68 32.67
C HIS A 556 -7.15 6.17 32.81
N ARG A 557 -7.74 5.57 31.76
CA ARG A 557 -9.06 4.92 31.82
C ARG A 557 -9.02 3.70 32.74
N ARG A 558 -8.02 2.83 32.58
CA ARG A 558 -7.86 1.63 33.41
C ARG A 558 -7.55 1.98 34.86
N GLU A 559 -6.71 2.98 35.11
CA GLU A 559 -6.44 3.50 36.48
C GLU A 559 -7.73 3.96 37.16
N ARG A 560 -8.58 4.72 36.46
CA ARG A 560 -9.89 5.17 37.00
C ARG A 560 -10.82 4.02 37.31
N ILE A 561 -10.87 2.98 36.47
CA ILE A 561 -11.72 1.81 36.71
C ILE A 561 -11.23 1.03 37.94
N LEU A 562 -9.92 0.81 38.07
CA LEU A 562 -9.33 0.15 39.24
C LEU A 562 -9.59 0.95 40.52
N ALA A 563 -9.38 2.27 40.48
CA ALA A 563 -9.62 3.16 41.61
C ALA A 563 -11.10 3.16 42.04
N ALA A 564 -12.04 3.19 41.09
CA ALA A 564 -13.47 3.14 41.37
C ALA A 564 -13.91 1.84 42.07
N HIS A 565 -13.18 0.75 41.89
CA HIS A 565 -13.46 -0.56 42.51
C HIS A 565 -12.50 -0.91 43.66
N GLY A 566 -11.57 -0.01 44.03
CA GLY A 566 -10.54 -0.29 45.05
C GLY A 566 -9.63 -1.47 44.70
N ALA A 567 -9.52 -1.83 43.41
CA ALA A 567 -8.75 -2.99 42.95
C ALA A 567 -7.28 -2.63 42.74
N LYS A 568 -6.36 -3.51 43.18
CA LYS A 568 -4.91 -3.32 43.01
C LYS A 568 -4.46 -3.60 41.57
N ASP A 569 -5.07 -4.57 40.92
CA ASP A 569 -4.80 -4.98 39.55
C ASP A 569 -6.09 -5.44 38.84
N VAL A 570 -6.01 -5.60 37.53
CA VAL A 570 -7.15 -6.06 36.70
C VAL A 570 -7.66 -7.43 37.12
N THR A 571 -6.82 -8.31 37.68
CA THR A 571 -7.24 -9.64 38.14
C THR A 571 -8.10 -9.60 39.40
N CYS A 572 -8.03 -8.51 40.16
CA CYS A 572 -8.83 -8.26 41.36
C CYS A 572 -10.20 -7.60 41.05
N LEU A 573 -10.53 -7.33 39.79
CA LEU A 573 -11.82 -6.76 39.42
C LEU A 573 -12.96 -7.76 39.60
N PRO A 574 -14.18 -7.29 39.96
CA PRO A 574 -15.34 -8.16 40.07
C PRO A 574 -15.70 -8.78 38.70
N PRO A 575 -16.21 -10.02 38.63
CA PRO A 575 -16.49 -10.72 37.37
C PRO A 575 -17.39 -9.98 36.38
N ARG A 576 -18.22 -9.05 36.88
CA ARG A 576 -19.13 -8.22 36.07
C ARG A 576 -18.40 -7.11 35.31
N VAL A 577 -17.22 -6.70 35.75
CA VAL A 577 -16.41 -5.63 35.13
C VAL A 577 -15.27 -6.29 34.36
N VAL A 578 -15.44 -6.40 33.05
CA VAL A 578 -14.45 -7.06 32.17
C VAL A 578 -13.58 -6.01 31.50
N ILE A 579 -12.27 -6.08 31.76
CA ILE A 579 -11.25 -5.33 31.00
C ILE A 579 -10.42 -6.34 30.21
N PRO A 580 -10.42 -6.28 28.86
CA PRO A 580 -9.57 -7.12 28.04
C PRO A 580 -8.07 -6.84 28.28
N ASP A 581 -7.25 -7.89 28.29
CA ASP A 581 -5.80 -7.75 28.26
C ASP A 581 -5.38 -7.05 26.96
N LEU A 582 -4.51 -6.06 27.06
CA LEU A 582 -4.02 -5.30 25.90
C LEU A 582 -2.59 -5.70 25.60
N VAL A 583 -2.36 -6.40 24.48
CA VAL A 583 -1.02 -6.72 24.00
C VAL A 583 -0.63 -5.75 22.90
N VAL A 584 0.40 -4.95 23.13
CA VAL A 584 0.99 -4.04 22.15
C VAL A 584 2.27 -4.67 21.61
N ALA A 585 2.25 -5.13 20.37
CA ALA A 585 3.41 -5.70 19.69
C ALA A 585 4.04 -4.67 18.75
N VAL A 586 5.30 -4.34 18.98
CA VAL A 586 6.06 -3.35 18.19
C VAL A 586 7.17 -4.05 17.43
N ASP A 587 7.06 -4.10 16.11
CA ASP A 587 8.14 -4.57 15.25
C ASP A 587 9.09 -3.43 14.90
N GLU A 588 10.38 -3.68 15.07
CA GLU A 588 11.46 -2.71 14.90
C GLU A 588 11.34 -1.47 15.79
N PHE A 589 11.16 -1.66 17.10
CA PHE A 589 11.04 -0.56 18.06
C PHE A 589 12.30 0.33 18.13
N ALA A 590 13.46 -0.15 17.65
CA ALA A 590 14.68 0.67 17.56
C ALA A 590 14.50 1.88 16.62
N THR A 591 13.74 1.72 15.53
CA THR A 591 13.40 2.82 14.63
C THR A 591 12.49 3.83 15.33
N LEU A 592 11.47 3.32 16.05
CA LEU A 592 10.59 4.15 16.87
C LEU A 592 11.37 5.01 17.88
N ALA A 593 12.33 4.40 18.57
CA ALA A 593 13.19 5.10 19.55
C ALA A 593 14.03 6.22 18.93
N GLY A 594 14.47 6.07 17.67
CA GLY A 594 15.29 7.07 16.98
C GLY A 594 14.47 8.21 16.37
N GLU A 595 13.30 7.92 15.80
CA GLU A 595 12.49 8.92 15.08
C GLU A 595 11.51 9.66 16.01
N HIS A 596 11.07 9.03 17.10
CA HIS A 596 10.08 9.61 18.00
C HIS A 596 10.41 9.32 19.48
N ALA A 597 11.36 10.08 20.04
CA ALA A 597 11.84 9.91 21.41
C ALA A 597 10.73 10.05 22.48
N GLU A 598 9.79 10.99 22.30
CA GLU A 598 8.64 11.18 23.20
C GLU A 598 7.80 9.91 23.36
N VAL A 599 7.72 9.10 22.30
CA VAL A 599 6.97 7.85 22.27
C VAL A 599 7.63 6.78 23.11
N LEU A 600 8.96 6.75 23.09
CA LEU A 600 9.74 5.83 23.89
C LEU A 600 9.51 6.09 25.38
N GLU A 601 9.43 7.35 25.80
CA GLU A 601 9.13 7.73 27.17
C GLU A 601 7.74 7.26 27.59
N SER A 602 6.71 7.47 26.76
CA SER A 602 5.35 6.98 27.02
C SER A 602 5.29 5.45 27.07
N LEU A 603 5.98 4.74 26.16
CA LEU A 603 6.07 3.27 26.19
C LEU A 603 6.82 2.74 27.42
N VAL A 604 7.87 3.42 27.89
CA VAL A 604 8.58 3.06 29.13
C VAL A 604 7.68 3.29 30.35
N ARG A 605 6.90 4.38 30.38
CA ARG A 605 5.91 4.60 31.43
C ARG A 605 4.83 3.51 31.43
N ILE A 606 4.32 3.14 30.24
CA ILE A 606 3.41 2.01 30.08
C ILE A 606 4.08 0.72 30.56
N ALA A 607 5.36 0.49 30.26
CA ALA A 607 6.09 -0.69 30.71
C ALA A 607 6.27 -0.75 32.24
N ALA A 608 6.37 0.39 32.92
CA ALA A 608 6.47 0.43 34.37
C ALA A 608 5.12 0.17 35.07
N GLN A 609 4.02 0.65 34.48
CA GLN A 609 2.67 0.61 35.08
C GLN A 609 1.80 -0.55 34.52
N GLY A 610 2.22 -1.16 33.41
CA GLY A 610 1.37 -2.03 32.57
C GLY A 610 0.90 -3.30 33.28
N ARG A 611 1.72 -3.85 34.20
CA ARG A 611 1.39 -5.10 34.92
C ARG A 611 0.06 -5.03 35.67
N SER A 612 -0.16 -3.99 36.48
CA SER A 612 -1.41 -3.84 37.25
C SER A 612 -2.59 -3.48 36.36
N LEU A 613 -2.33 -2.87 35.20
CA LEU A 613 -3.33 -2.43 34.24
C LEU A 613 -3.70 -3.49 33.20
N GLY A 614 -3.08 -4.68 33.20
CA GLY A 614 -3.31 -5.70 32.17
C GLY A 614 -2.87 -5.24 30.77
N ILE A 615 -1.79 -4.44 30.71
CA ILE A 615 -1.16 -4.00 29.46
C ILE A 615 0.19 -4.69 29.34
N HIS A 616 0.39 -5.39 28.22
CA HIS A 616 1.57 -6.17 27.91
C HIS A 616 2.26 -5.62 26.67
N LEU A 617 3.58 -5.56 26.67
CA LEU A 617 4.36 -5.02 25.54
C LEU A 617 5.28 -6.11 24.99
N ILE A 618 5.27 -6.32 23.67
CA ILE A 618 6.23 -7.18 22.98
C ILE A 618 7.07 -6.27 22.08
N LEU A 619 8.31 -6.00 22.48
CA LEU A 619 9.21 -5.09 21.79
C LEU A 619 10.21 -5.88 20.96
N ALA A 620 10.13 -5.77 19.63
CA ALA A 620 10.99 -6.52 18.73
C ALA A 620 11.99 -5.63 17.98
N THR A 621 13.25 -6.05 17.87
CA THR A 621 14.31 -5.27 17.19
C THR A 621 15.28 -6.15 16.41
N GLN A 622 15.80 -5.62 15.30
CA GLN A 622 16.93 -6.23 14.59
C GLN A 622 18.29 -5.81 15.14
N ARG A 623 18.36 -4.69 15.85
CA ARG A 623 19.59 -4.08 16.38
C ARG A 623 19.34 -3.60 17.82
N PRO A 624 19.55 -4.46 18.83
CA PRO A 624 19.27 -4.09 20.22
C PRO A 624 20.20 -2.98 20.73
N GLN A 625 21.45 -2.94 20.26
CA GLN A 625 22.43 -1.90 20.63
C GLN A 625 21.88 -0.48 20.44
N GLY A 626 21.91 0.30 21.52
CA GLY A 626 21.49 1.71 21.55
C GLY A 626 19.97 1.93 21.65
N ALA A 627 19.15 0.93 21.29
CA ALA A 627 17.69 1.00 21.38
C ALA A 627 17.17 0.51 22.74
N VAL A 628 17.80 -0.51 23.34
CA VAL A 628 17.39 -1.07 24.64
C VAL A 628 17.95 -0.23 25.79
N SER A 629 17.16 0.73 26.27
CA SER A 629 17.54 1.52 27.45
C SER A 629 17.57 0.66 28.73
N PRO A 630 18.32 1.07 29.78
CA PRO A 630 18.28 0.40 31.08
C PRO A 630 16.87 0.27 31.66
N ALA A 631 16.00 1.27 31.41
CA ALA A 631 14.61 1.27 31.86
C ALA A 631 13.78 0.19 31.15
N ILE A 632 13.94 0.01 29.83
CA ILE A 632 13.26 -1.05 29.09
C ILE A 632 13.72 -2.41 29.60
N ARG A 633 15.04 -2.62 29.72
CA ARG A 633 15.61 -3.88 30.20
C ARG A 633 15.18 -4.25 31.62
N ALA A 634 14.95 -3.26 32.49
CA ALA A 634 14.46 -3.46 33.84
C ALA A 634 12.98 -3.90 33.88
N ASN A 635 12.18 -3.49 32.88
CA ASN A 635 10.74 -3.81 32.81
C ASN A 635 10.43 -5.01 31.87
N THR A 636 11.39 -5.45 31.04
CA THR A 636 11.26 -6.65 30.19
C THR A 636 11.99 -7.85 30.83
N SER A 637 11.30 -8.60 31.67
CA SER A 637 11.83 -9.82 32.29
C SER A 637 11.87 -11.01 31.32
N LEU A 638 10.89 -11.13 30.42
CA LEU A 638 10.89 -12.13 29.36
C LEU A 638 11.76 -11.68 28.19
N ARG A 639 12.81 -12.44 27.89
CA ARG A 639 13.79 -12.08 26.85
C ARG A 639 13.98 -13.22 25.88
N VAL A 640 13.75 -12.92 24.62
CA VAL A 640 13.76 -13.87 23.51
C VAL A 640 14.77 -13.39 22.50
N CYS A 641 15.77 -14.21 22.20
CA CYS A 641 16.84 -13.82 21.29
C CYS A 641 17.06 -14.91 20.24
N LEU A 642 16.76 -14.56 19.00
CA LEU A 642 17.13 -15.31 17.81
C LEU A 642 18.59 -14.99 17.44
N ARG A 643 19.09 -15.54 16.33
CA ARG A 643 20.45 -15.26 15.87
C ARG A 643 20.72 -13.76 15.70
N VAL A 644 21.74 -13.27 16.40
CA VAL A 644 22.29 -11.91 16.28
C VAL A 644 23.69 -11.94 15.66
N LEU A 645 24.16 -10.82 15.11
CA LEU A 645 25.47 -10.75 14.46
C LEU A 645 26.60 -10.67 15.48
N ASP A 646 26.42 -9.82 16.50
CA ASP A 646 27.48 -9.49 17.46
C ASP A 646 27.21 -10.07 18.86
N ALA A 647 28.27 -10.49 19.54
CA ALA A 647 28.20 -10.93 20.94
C ALA A 647 27.75 -9.80 21.89
N ALA A 648 27.94 -8.53 21.51
CA ALA A 648 27.43 -7.38 22.24
C ALA A 648 25.89 -7.30 22.21
N ASP A 649 25.26 -7.54 21.06
CA ASP A 649 23.80 -7.59 20.92
C ASP A 649 23.19 -8.69 21.79
N SER A 650 23.82 -9.86 21.80
CA SER A 650 23.38 -10.99 22.62
C SER A 650 23.45 -10.66 24.11
N ARG A 651 24.52 -10.00 24.56
CA ARG A 651 24.69 -9.60 25.97
C ARG A 651 23.72 -8.51 26.40
N ASP A 652 23.41 -7.57 25.51
CA ASP A 652 22.48 -6.46 25.81
C ASP A 652 21.06 -6.97 26.10
N VAL A 653 20.67 -8.05 25.43
CA VAL A 653 19.37 -8.73 25.58
C VAL A 653 19.45 -9.82 26.66
N LEU A 654 20.21 -10.89 26.45
CA LEU A 654 20.22 -12.07 27.32
C LEU A 654 21.16 -11.98 28.52
N GLY A 655 22.12 -11.05 28.53
CA GLY A 655 23.21 -11.00 29.51
C GLY A 655 24.41 -11.91 29.19
N HIS A 656 24.32 -12.74 28.15
CA HIS A 656 25.41 -13.61 27.68
C HIS A 656 25.47 -13.63 26.15
N ASP A 657 26.53 -14.20 25.57
CA ASP A 657 26.84 -14.20 24.12
C ASP A 657 26.26 -15.41 23.35
N GLY A 658 25.31 -16.13 23.95
CA GLY A 658 24.77 -17.37 23.39
C GLY A 658 24.03 -17.20 22.06
N ALA A 659 23.33 -16.08 21.87
CA ALA A 659 22.54 -15.85 20.66
C ALA A 659 23.41 -15.54 19.43
N ALA A 660 24.62 -14.99 19.63
CA ALA A 660 25.59 -14.79 18.55
C ALA A 660 26.22 -16.10 18.06
N ARG A 661 26.19 -17.15 18.90
CA ARG A 661 26.69 -18.50 18.56
C ARG A 661 25.63 -19.41 17.94
N LEU A 662 24.39 -18.94 17.78
CA LEU A 662 23.34 -19.72 17.12
C LEU A 662 23.71 -19.96 15.66
N GLY A 663 23.57 -21.22 15.20
CA GLY A 663 23.82 -21.60 13.81
C GLY A 663 22.94 -20.83 12.82
N HIS A 664 23.30 -20.88 11.53
CA HIS A 664 22.61 -20.18 10.44
C HIS A 664 21.23 -20.78 10.06
N HIS A 665 20.52 -21.36 11.03
CA HIS A 665 19.21 -21.95 10.85
C HIS A 665 18.11 -20.99 11.37
N PRO A 666 17.17 -20.54 10.52
CA PRO A 666 16.06 -19.69 10.95
C PRO A 666 15.21 -20.34 12.06
N GLY A 667 14.74 -19.53 13.00
CA GLY A 667 13.92 -19.97 14.12
C GLY A 667 14.69 -20.57 15.30
N ARG A 668 16.02 -20.74 15.22
CA ARG A 668 16.82 -21.07 16.40
C ARG A 668 16.76 -19.91 17.39
N VAL A 669 16.29 -20.20 18.60
CA VAL A 669 15.96 -19.18 19.60
C VAL A 669 16.44 -19.59 20.99
N LEU A 670 16.85 -18.58 21.77
CA LEU A 670 17.11 -18.68 23.19
C LEU A 670 16.08 -17.84 23.95
N VAL A 671 15.55 -18.39 25.03
CA VAL A 671 14.55 -17.74 25.88
C VAL A 671 15.10 -17.67 27.30
N SER A 672 14.93 -16.52 27.95
CA SER A 672 15.29 -16.27 29.34
C SER A 672 14.13 -15.58 30.06
N GLY A 673 13.98 -15.85 31.35
CA GLY A 673 12.92 -15.28 32.18
C GLY A 673 11.63 -16.10 32.29
N THR A 674 11.59 -17.34 31.79
CA THR A 674 10.46 -18.27 32.01
C THR A 674 10.62 -19.00 33.33
N GLY A 675 9.58 -19.04 34.18
CA GLY A 675 9.61 -19.70 35.48
C GLY A 675 9.88 -21.20 35.36
N GLY A 676 11.05 -21.65 35.82
CA GLY A 676 11.35 -23.08 35.95
C GLY A 676 10.71 -23.65 37.21
N VAL A 677 9.80 -24.62 37.06
CA VAL A 677 9.45 -25.54 38.14
C VAL A 677 10.67 -26.41 38.39
N GLU A 678 11.29 -26.26 39.55
CA GLU A 678 12.26 -27.21 40.10
C GLU A 678 11.51 -28.49 40.50
N ASP A 679 11.41 -29.47 39.61
CA ASP A 679 11.11 -30.85 40.03
C ASP A 679 12.41 -31.48 40.53
N GLY A 680 12.49 -31.58 41.86
CA GLY A 680 13.63 -32.10 42.59
C GLY A 680 13.91 -33.59 42.33
N GLY A 681 15.12 -33.87 41.86
CA GLY A 681 15.78 -35.16 41.95
C GLY A 681 17.30 -34.95 41.97
N PRO A 682 18.06 -35.56 42.91
CA PRO A 682 19.49 -35.32 43.01
C PRO A 682 20.22 -36.02 41.85
N ALA A 683 20.87 -35.26 40.98
CA ALA A 683 21.76 -35.82 39.97
C ALA A 683 23.03 -36.40 40.63
N PRO A 684 23.57 -37.54 40.14
CA PRO A 684 24.80 -38.11 40.66
C PRO A 684 25.99 -37.18 40.35
N ARG A 685 26.86 -36.97 41.34
CA ARG A 685 28.14 -36.27 41.17
C ARG A 685 29.14 -37.22 40.52
N ASP A 686 29.51 -36.96 39.27
CA ASP A 686 30.77 -37.44 38.70
C ASP A 686 31.86 -36.37 38.91
N PRO A 687 32.97 -36.66 39.61
CA PRO A 687 34.14 -35.81 39.64
C PRO A 687 35.08 -36.27 38.52
N ASP A 688 35.26 -35.45 37.49
CA ASP A 688 36.51 -35.24 36.74
C ASP A 688 36.23 -34.72 35.33
N ASN A 689 36.14 -33.39 35.19
CA ASN A 689 36.81 -32.69 34.08
C ASN A 689 36.89 -31.19 34.34
N GLY A 690 38.11 -30.69 34.51
CA GLY A 690 38.41 -29.27 34.54
C GLY A 690 38.45 -28.67 33.12
N ALA A 691 38.11 -27.38 33.04
CA ALA A 691 38.23 -26.48 31.88
C ALA A 691 37.10 -26.54 30.82
N SER A 692 35.95 -25.95 31.15
CA SER A 692 35.25 -24.91 30.37
C SER A 692 33.94 -24.58 31.10
N GLY A 693 33.59 -23.29 31.18
CA GLY A 693 32.41 -22.83 31.91
C GLY A 693 31.14 -23.48 31.37
N SER A 694 30.51 -24.32 32.19
CA SER A 694 29.18 -24.88 31.88
C SER A 694 28.17 -23.73 31.78
N PRO A 695 27.34 -23.66 30.71
CA PRO A 695 26.29 -22.67 30.63
C PRO A 695 25.26 -22.92 31.73
N SER A 696 24.84 -21.85 32.40
CA SER A 696 23.79 -21.87 33.42
C SER A 696 22.51 -22.59 32.91
N PRO A 697 21.70 -23.19 33.78
CA PRO A 697 20.65 -24.16 33.40
C PRO A 697 19.49 -23.65 32.53
N GLY A 698 19.49 -22.38 32.09
CA GLY A 698 18.36 -21.73 31.41
C GLY A 698 18.49 -21.47 29.91
N SER A 699 19.63 -21.75 29.25
CA SER A 699 19.85 -21.35 27.85
C SER A 699 19.95 -22.54 26.90
N GLN A 700 18.93 -23.40 26.89
CA GLN A 700 18.81 -24.43 25.85
C GLN A 700 18.50 -23.77 24.49
N VAL A 701 19.15 -24.23 23.42
CA VAL A 701 18.78 -23.87 22.05
C VAL A 701 17.44 -24.51 21.71
N LEU A 702 16.48 -23.69 21.27
CA LEU A 702 15.13 -24.13 20.89
C LEU A 702 14.88 -23.85 19.41
N GLN A 703 13.89 -24.51 18.82
CA GLN A 703 13.34 -24.17 17.52
C GLN A 703 11.96 -23.52 17.67
N ALA A 704 11.83 -22.29 17.19
CA ALA A 704 10.59 -21.52 17.16
C ALA A 704 9.52 -22.18 16.26
N PRO A 705 8.23 -22.10 16.62
CA PRO A 705 7.14 -22.52 15.77
C PRO A 705 7.05 -21.72 14.47
N TRP A 706 6.70 -22.40 13.38
CA TRP A 706 6.54 -21.86 12.04
C TRP A 706 5.08 -21.96 11.59
N CYS A 707 4.46 -20.84 11.21
CA CYS A 707 3.05 -20.75 10.82
C CYS A 707 2.75 -21.25 9.40
N GLY A 708 3.78 -21.57 8.62
CA GLY A 708 3.60 -22.02 7.25
C GLY A 708 3.66 -20.88 6.22
N SER A 709 2.87 -21.04 5.17
CA SER A 709 2.60 -20.07 4.12
C SER A 709 1.58 -19.02 4.56
N ALA A 710 1.55 -17.88 3.86
CA ALA A 710 0.54 -16.85 4.11
C ALA A 710 -0.91 -17.37 4.00
N ARG A 711 -1.14 -18.42 3.20
CA ARG A 711 -2.45 -19.06 3.07
C ARG A 711 -2.83 -19.83 4.34
N GLU A 712 -1.91 -20.60 4.93
CA GLU A 712 -2.16 -21.34 6.18
C GLU A 712 -2.45 -20.39 7.34
N VAL A 713 -1.73 -19.27 7.42
CA VAL A 713 -2.03 -18.20 8.39
C VAL A 713 -3.44 -17.65 8.18
N GLN A 714 -3.85 -17.39 6.93
CA GLN A 714 -5.19 -16.89 6.64
C GLN A 714 -6.30 -17.93 6.93
N GLU A 715 -6.01 -19.22 6.77
CA GLU A 715 -6.92 -20.30 7.15
C GLU A 715 -7.14 -20.32 8.67
N ILE A 716 -6.08 -20.13 9.47
CA ILE A 716 -6.17 -19.97 10.92
C ILE A 716 -6.94 -18.69 11.31
N VAL A 717 -6.66 -17.56 10.66
CA VAL A 717 -7.41 -16.31 10.87
C VAL A 717 -8.89 -16.52 10.54
N GLY A 718 -9.23 -17.19 9.45
CA GLY A 718 -10.61 -17.52 9.07
C GLY A 718 -11.29 -18.47 10.05
N LEU A 719 -10.55 -19.39 10.68
CA LEU A 719 -11.04 -20.23 11.77
C LEU A 719 -11.38 -19.39 13.01
N ILE A 720 -10.46 -18.54 13.46
CA ILE A 720 -10.64 -17.67 14.63
C ILE A 720 -11.82 -16.70 14.39
N SER A 721 -11.92 -16.12 13.20
CA SER A 721 -13.02 -15.21 12.84
C SER A 721 -14.39 -15.90 12.87
N ARG A 722 -14.48 -17.14 12.36
CA ARG A 722 -15.72 -17.95 12.46
C ARG A 722 -16.05 -18.29 13.91
N ALA A 723 -15.06 -18.69 14.71
CA ALA A 723 -15.25 -18.97 16.14
C ALA A 723 -15.72 -17.72 16.91
N ALA A 724 -15.26 -16.54 16.53
CA ALA A 724 -15.63 -15.27 17.16
C ALA A 724 -17.03 -14.74 16.80
N GLU A 725 -17.74 -15.34 15.85
CA GLU A 725 -19.13 -14.95 15.54
C GLU A 725 -20.01 -15.04 16.80
N GLY A 726 -20.62 -13.92 17.20
CA GLY A 726 -21.43 -13.82 18.42
C GLY A 726 -20.70 -13.21 19.63
N HIS A 727 -19.37 -13.08 19.61
CA HIS A 727 -18.64 -12.32 20.63
C HIS A 727 -18.73 -10.80 20.37
N SER A 728 -18.62 -10.01 21.44
CA SER A 728 -18.50 -8.55 21.31
C SER A 728 -17.20 -8.17 20.60
N ALA A 729 -17.26 -7.12 19.77
CA ALA A 729 -16.07 -6.56 19.14
C ALA A 729 -15.02 -6.18 20.18
N PRO A 730 -13.72 -6.33 19.88
CA PRO A 730 -12.65 -6.00 20.82
C PRO A 730 -12.73 -4.52 21.20
N TRP A 731 -12.38 -4.21 22.45
CA TRP A 731 -12.21 -2.83 22.86
C TRP A 731 -11.10 -2.18 22.01
N ARG A 732 -11.38 -1.01 21.44
CA ARG A 732 -10.39 -0.24 20.68
C ARG A 732 -9.92 0.94 21.54
N PRO A 733 -8.62 1.04 21.85
CA PRO A 733 -8.08 2.16 22.64
C PRO A 733 -8.24 3.52 21.94
N TRP A 734 -8.50 3.55 20.64
CA TRP A 734 -8.74 4.76 19.87
C TRP A 734 -10.04 4.68 19.09
N ALA A 735 -10.62 5.85 18.84
CA ALA A 735 -11.76 6.00 17.95
C ALA A 735 -11.38 5.67 16.49
N PRO A 736 -12.35 5.25 15.65
CA PRO A 736 -12.10 5.09 14.21
C PRO A 736 -11.55 6.38 13.61
N ALA A 737 -10.74 6.28 12.56
CA ALA A 737 -10.26 7.45 11.84
C ALA A 737 -11.43 8.28 11.30
N LEU A 738 -11.26 9.61 11.29
CA LEU A 738 -12.27 10.50 10.71
C LEU A 738 -12.55 10.07 9.25
N PRO A 739 -13.82 9.95 8.83
CA PRO A 739 -14.16 9.60 7.46
C PRO A 739 -13.67 10.68 6.47
N ALA A 740 -13.48 10.32 5.20
CA ALA A 740 -13.02 11.27 4.18
C ALA A 740 -14.06 12.35 3.85
N SER A 741 -15.34 12.00 3.95
CA SER A 741 -16.50 12.89 3.82
C SER A 741 -17.58 12.40 4.78
N ILE A 742 -18.39 13.30 5.32
CA ILE A 742 -19.48 12.94 6.22
C ILE A 742 -20.65 13.90 6.04
N SER A 743 -21.88 13.38 5.98
CA SER A 743 -23.09 14.20 5.96
C SER A 743 -23.49 14.67 7.37
N ALA A 744 -24.38 15.66 7.47
CA ALA A 744 -24.87 16.14 8.76
C ALA A 744 -25.66 15.06 9.54
N ALA A 745 -26.44 14.23 8.85
CA ALA A 745 -27.18 13.13 9.46
C ALA A 745 -26.23 12.05 9.99
N GLU A 746 -25.25 11.65 9.16
CA GLU A 746 -24.21 10.68 9.55
C GLU A 746 -23.39 11.19 10.74
N ALA A 747 -23.03 12.49 10.77
CA ALA A 747 -22.27 13.08 11.87
C ALA A 747 -22.99 12.98 13.22
N LEU A 748 -24.31 13.21 13.23
CA LEU A 748 -25.13 13.09 14.44
C LEU A 748 -25.28 11.65 14.89
N GLU A 749 -25.50 10.70 13.96
CA GLU A 749 -25.55 9.26 14.26
C GLU A 749 -24.22 8.74 14.80
N LEU A 750 -23.11 9.16 14.20
CA LEU A 750 -21.76 8.75 14.61
C LEU A 750 -21.48 9.20 16.05
N VAL A 751 -21.91 10.41 16.43
CA VAL A 751 -21.82 10.88 17.82
C VAL A 751 -22.81 10.20 18.75
N ARG A 752 -24.04 9.87 18.33
CA ARG A 752 -24.96 9.09 19.18
C ARG A 752 -24.35 7.74 19.57
N LEU A 753 -23.70 7.07 18.61
CA LEU A 753 -23.11 5.76 18.83
C LEU A 753 -21.76 5.81 19.57
N ARG A 754 -20.97 6.88 19.39
CA ARG A 754 -19.55 6.95 19.79
C ARG A 754 -19.10 8.27 20.42
N GLY A 755 -20.04 9.11 20.84
CA GLY A 755 -19.78 10.37 21.55
C GLY A 755 -19.16 10.14 22.93
N PRO A 756 -18.59 11.19 23.54
CA PRO A 756 -18.07 11.11 24.90
C PRO A 756 -19.20 10.76 25.87
N ARG A 757 -19.20 9.52 26.38
CA ARG A 757 -20.15 9.08 27.41
C ARG A 757 -19.78 9.75 28.73
N ALA A 758 -20.78 10.32 29.42
CA ALA A 758 -20.56 10.96 30.70
C ALA A 758 -20.06 9.93 31.73
N PRO A 759 -19.11 10.29 32.62
CA PRO A 759 -18.67 9.39 33.68
C PRO A 759 -19.80 9.21 34.70
N GLY A 760 -20.47 8.04 34.69
CA GLY A 760 -21.50 7.69 35.68
C GLY A 760 -22.67 6.83 35.18
N GLU A 761 -22.84 6.65 33.87
CA GLU A 761 -23.86 5.73 33.34
C GLU A 761 -23.38 4.28 33.49
N LEU A 762 -23.79 3.66 34.61
CA LEU A 762 -23.65 2.24 34.87
C LEU A 762 -24.33 1.43 33.77
N GLU A 763 -23.65 0.38 33.32
CA GLU A 763 -24.15 -0.63 32.39
C GLU A 763 -25.37 -1.35 32.96
N GLU A 764 -26.58 -0.90 32.62
CA GLU A 764 -27.72 -1.79 32.54
C GLU A 764 -27.83 -2.31 31.10
N GLN A 765 -27.33 -3.53 30.91
CA GLN A 765 -27.57 -4.33 29.71
C GLN A 765 -29.07 -4.67 29.62
N GLY A 766 -29.83 -3.78 28.99
CA GLY A 766 -31.18 -4.03 28.51
C GLY A 766 -31.25 -3.72 27.01
N ALA A 767 -31.79 -4.65 26.24
CA ALA A 767 -31.91 -4.58 24.78
C ALA A 767 -32.42 -3.21 24.27
N PRO A 768 -32.01 -2.76 23.07
CA PRO A 768 -32.58 -1.56 22.46
C PRO A 768 -34.04 -1.85 22.12
N VAL A 769 -34.96 -1.29 22.90
CA VAL A 769 -36.35 -1.12 22.45
C VAL A 769 -36.28 -0.18 21.25
N PRO A 770 -36.79 -0.55 20.06
CA PRO A 770 -36.89 0.38 18.94
C PRO A 770 -38.00 1.37 19.28
N THR A 771 -37.65 2.50 19.90
CA THR A 771 -38.54 3.66 19.93
C THR A 771 -38.50 4.32 18.57
N ASP A 772 -39.66 4.43 17.94
CA ASP A 772 -39.92 5.12 16.68
C ASP A 772 -39.21 6.49 16.63
N PRO A 773 -38.69 6.92 15.46
CA PRO A 773 -37.99 8.20 15.29
C PRO A 773 -38.88 9.45 15.46
N ALA A 774 -40.14 9.29 15.88
CA ALA A 774 -41.12 10.35 16.00
C ALA A 774 -41.24 10.96 17.42
N ASP A 775 -40.78 10.26 18.47
CA ASP A 775 -41.06 10.64 19.87
C ASP A 775 -39.78 10.98 20.66
N HIS A 776 -38.92 11.83 20.08
CA HIS A 776 -38.00 12.60 20.90
C HIS A 776 -38.73 13.86 21.39
N PRO A 777 -38.81 14.12 22.71
CA PRO A 777 -39.20 15.44 23.18
C PRO A 777 -38.19 16.43 22.57
N PRO A 778 -38.64 17.54 21.96
CA PRO A 778 -37.72 18.53 21.43
C PRO A 778 -36.80 18.94 22.58
N LEU A 779 -35.49 18.80 22.41
CA LEU A 779 -34.50 19.34 23.34
C LEU A 779 -34.82 20.83 23.47
N SER A 780 -35.52 21.15 24.55
CA SER A 780 -36.08 22.46 24.85
C SER A 780 -34.93 23.38 25.23
N GLY A 781 -34.59 24.25 24.28
CA GLY A 781 -33.56 25.27 24.38
C GLY A 781 -33.05 25.61 22.99
N HIS A 782 -33.72 26.53 22.31
CA HIS A 782 -33.24 27.18 21.08
C HIS A 782 -31.86 27.81 21.34
N ASP A 783 -30.79 27.06 21.09
CA ASP A 783 -29.43 27.60 20.93
C ASP A 783 -29.27 27.99 19.45
N ASP A 784 -30.10 28.94 18.98
CA ASP A 784 -30.12 29.46 17.60
C ASP A 784 -28.76 30.08 17.18
N ASP A 785 -27.81 30.19 18.11
CA ASP A 785 -26.45 30.68 17.92
C ASP A 785 -25.41 29.59 17.61
N ARG A 786 -25.79 28.30 17.54
CA ARG A 786 -24.83 27.19 17.33
C ARG A 786 -25.07 26.41 16.04
N LEU A 787 -24.07 26.39 15.16
CA LEU A 787 -24.10 25.68 13.89
C LEU A 787 -23.16 24.47 13.88
N LEU A 788 -23.69 23.28 13.61
CA LEU A 788 -22.88 22.08 13.40
C LEU A 788 -22.07 22.20 12.10
N LEU A 789 -20.75 22.29 12.21
CA LEU A 789 -19.84 22.44 11.05
C LEU A 789 -18.83 21.30 10.87
N ALA A 790 -18.45 20.62 11.94
CA ALA A 790 -17.40 19.61 11.85
C ALA A 790 -17.60 18.44 12.83
N VAL A 791 -17.06 17.28 12.48
CA VAL A 791 -16.81 16.17 13.41
C VAL A 791 -15.36 16.27 13.88
N THR A 792 -15.14 16.17 15.18
CA THR A 792 -13.83 16.26 15.81
C THR A 792 -13.32 14.91 16.24
N ASP A 793 -12.00 14.77 16.23
CA ASP A 793 -11.32 13.60 16.76
C ASP A 793 -10.67 13.96 18.09
N LEU A 794 -11.08 13.27 19.16
CA LEU A 794 -10.70 13.55 20.53
C LEU A 794 -9.91 12.36 21.09
N PRO A 795 -8.63 12.18 20.70
CA PRO A 795 -7.86 10.99 21.05
C PRO A 795 -7.71 10.82 22.57
N ARG A 796 -7.59 11.92 23.32
CA ARG A 796 -7.54 11.90 24.79
C ARG A 796 -8.83 11.44 25.46
N GLN A 797 -9.95 11.51 24.76
CA GLN A 797 -11.25 11.00 25.21
C GLN A 797 -11.59 9.66 24.55
N GLN A 798 -10.74 9.17 23.63
CA GLN A 798 -10.93 7.94 22.85
C GLN A 798 -12.28 7.92 22.10
N SER A 799 -12.79 9.09 21.71
CA SER A 799 -14.10 9.27 21.09
C SER A 799 -14.04 10.25 19.92
N LEU A 800 -15.08 10.19 19.08
CA LEU A 800 -15.35 11.25 18.11
C LEU A 800 -16.36 12.22 18.72
N GLY A 801 -16.20 13.50 18.42
CA GLY A 801 -17.08 14.56 18.88
C GLY A 801 -17.71 15.31 17.70
N VAL A 802 -18.64 16.20 18.00
CA VAL A 802 -19.12 17.21 17.05
C VAL A 802 -18.68 18.57 17.52
N TRP A 803 -18.35 19.42 16.56
CA TRP A 803 -18.04 20.81 16.80
C TRP A 803 -19.16 21.69 16.26
N GLN A 804 -19.79 22.40 17.18
CA GLN A 804 -20.78 23.41 16.91
C GLN A 804 -20.14 24.79 17.01
N TRP A 805 -20.07 25.49 15.89
CA TRP A 805 -19.58 26.85 15.82
C TRP A 805 -20.60 27.81 16.45
N ARG A 806 -20.15 28.58 17.43
CA ARG A 806 -20.92 29.71 17.99
C ARG A 806 -20.83 30.89 17.03
N VAL A 807 -21.92 31.22 16.35
CA VAL A 807 -21.97 32.24 15.30
C VAL A 807 -21.62 33.64 15.80
N THR A 808 -21.77 33.90 17.09
CA THR A 808 -21.37 35.15 17.75
C THR A 808 -19.85 35.37 17.80
N ARG A 809 -19.04 34.34 17.52
CA ARG A 809 -17.59 34.44 17.39
C ARG A 809 -17.20 34.36 15.91
N PRO A 810 -16.62 35.43 15.31
CA PRO A 810 -16.12 35.39 13.94
C PRO A 810 -15.16 34.22 13.69
N LEU A 811 -15.35 33.50 12.58
CA LEU A 811 -14.55 32.33 12.22
C LEU A 811 -13.64 32.64 11.03
N LEU A 812 -12.33 32.47 11.21
CA LEU A 812 -11.33 32.55 10.14
C LEU A 812 -10.98 31.15 9.64
N VAL A 813 -11.19 30.89 8.36
CA VAL A 813 -10.86 29.63 7.69
C VAL A 813 -9.65 29.83 6.78
N LEU A 814 -8.52 29.29 7.20
CA LEU A 814 -7.29 29.30 6.41
C LEU A 814 -7.18 28.01 5.64
N GLY A 815 -6.91 28.05 4.34
CA GLY A 815 -6.78 26.80 3.59
C GLY A 815 -5.92 26.85 2.35
N ALA A 816 -5.28 25.72 2.03
CA ALA A 816 -4.60 25.54 0.76
C ALA A 816 -5.61 25.49 -0.41
N PRO A 817 -5.19 25.67 -1.67
CA PRO A 817 -6.05 25.43 -2.83
C PRO A 817 -6.68 24.03 -2.78
N ARG A 818 -7.97 23.91 -3.14
CA ARG A 818 -8.74 22.65 -3.13
C ARG A 818 -8.88 21.96 -1.76
N SER A 819 -8.60 22.66 -0.65
CA SER A 819 -8.78 22.14 0.71
C SER A 819 -10.25 22.02 1.17
N GLY A 820 -11.20 22.59 0.42
CA GLY A 820 -12.63 22.59 0.77
C GLY A 820 -13.16 23.90 1.39
N ARG A 821 -12.43 25.01 1.30
CA ARG A 821 -12.86 26.35 1.81
C ARG A 821 -14.27 26.74 1.34
N SER A 822 -14.52 26.75 0.03
CA SER A 822 -15.83 27.12 -0.53
C SER A 822 -16.93 26.11 -0.17
N THR A 823 -16.59 24.82 -0.06
CA THR A 823 -17.53 23.79 0.41
C THR A 823 -17.94 24.02 1.86
N LEU A 824 -17.01 24.46 2.71
CA LEU A 824 -17.31 24.84 4.09
C LEU A 824 -18.20 26.09 4.14
N VAL A 825 -17.97 27.10 3.30
CA VAL A 825 -18.84 28.28 3.20
C VAL A 825 -20.26 27.86 2.85
N ALA A 826 -20.43 26.99 1.86
CA ALA A 826 -21.72 26.46 1.47
C ALA A 826 -22.40 25.68 2.62
N SER A 827 -21.65 24.82 3.32
CA SER A 827 -22.18 24.05 4.46
C SER A 827 -22.61 24.96 5.63
N ALA A 828 -21.81 25.98 5.95
CA ALA A 828 -22.13 26.96 6.98
C ALA A 828 -23.33 27.84 6.62
N ALA A 829 -23.42 28.28 5.37
CA ALA A 829 -24.55 29.04 4.85
C ALA A 829 -25.86 28.22 4.93
N THR A 830 -25.84 26.96 4.47
CA THR A 830 -27.00 26.07 4.57
C THR A 830 -27.40 25.79 6.02
N ALA A 831 -26.43 25.65 6.92
CA ALA A 831 -26.69 25.49 8.35
C ALA A 831 -27.36 26.74 8.97
N ALA A 832 -26.88 27.94 8.61
CA ALA A 832 -27.43 29.20 9.09
C ALA A 832 -28.88 29.42 8.60
N LEU A 833 -29.16 29.12 7.34
CA LEU A 833 -30.52 29.16 6.78
C LEU A 833 -31.45 28.20 7.52
N GLY A 834 -30.97 27.00 7.87
CA GLY A 834 -31.74 26.05 8.68
C GLY A 834 -32.02 26.49 10.12
N SER A 835 -31.19 27.38 10.66
CA SER A 835 -31.46 28.05 11.95
C SER A 835 -32.37 29.29 11.83
N GLY A 836 -32.83 29.63 10.63
CA GLY A 836 -33.70 30.78 10.37
C GLY A 836 -32.97 32.12 10.23
N ARG A 837 -31.65 32.13 9.98
CA ARG A 837 -30.86 33.35 9.79
C ARG A 837 -30.71 33.69 8.31
N GLY A 838 -30.70 34.99 7.99
CA GLY A 838 -30.33 35.46 6.65
C GLY A 838 -28.84 35.21 6.37
N VAL A 839 -28.48 35.05 5.09
CA VAL A 839 -27.08 34.84 4.67
C VAL A 839 -26.70 35.76 3.51
N HIS A 840 -25.52 36.37 3.61
CA HIS A 840 -24.88 37.15 2.54
C HIS A 840 -23.58 36.46 2.11
N LEU A 841 -23.37 36.33 0.80
CA LEU A 841 -22.23 35.60 0.24
C LEU A 841 -21.37 36.54 -0.62
N CYS A 842 -20.09 36.70 -0.27
CA CYS A 842 -19.11 37.43 -1.07
C CYS A 842 -18.07 36.49 -1.69
N GLY A 843 -17.70 36.71 -2.96
CA GLY A 843 -16.62 35.94 -3.62
C GLY A 843 -17.00 34.50 -3.99
N PHE A 844 -18.27 34.16 -3.82
CA PHE A 844 -18.80 32.83 -4.06
C PHE A 844 -19.42 32.78 -5.46
N ALA A 845 -18.69 32.23 -6.43
CA ALA A 845 -19.13 32.21 -7.82
C ALA A 845 -20.23 31.15 -8.05
N PRO A 846 -21.34 31.50 -8.74
CA PRO A 846 -22.29 30.49 -9.21
C PRO A 846 -21.60 29.55 -10.20
N PRO A 847 -21.90 28.24 -10.19
CA PRO A 847 -21.37 27.31 -11.18
C PRO A 847 -21.78 27.77 -12.59
N ALA A 848 -20.87 27.62 -13.56
CA ALA A 848 -21.13 28.00 -14.95
C ALA A 848 -22.43 27.36 -15.47
N PRO A 849 -23.22 28.07 -16.29
CA PRO A 849 -24.54 27.61 -16.76
C PRO A 849 -24.48 26.30 -17.57
N ASP A 850 -23.31 25.93 -18.12
CA ASP A 850 -23.12 24.75 -18.96
C ASP A 850 -22.88 23.43 -18.19
N ALA A 851 -22.86 23.45 -16.85
CA ALA A 851 -22.78 22.23 -16.05
C ALA A 851 -24.18 21.59 -15.94
N SER A 852 -24.42 20.54 -16.72
CA SER A 852 -25.66 19.77 -16.91
C SER A 852 -26.26 19.06 -15.68
N HIS A 853 -25.99 19.53 -14.46
CA HIS A 853 -26.63 19.02 -13.24
C HIS A 853 -27.63 20.05 -12.69
N GLU A 854 -28.90 19.89 -13.07
CA GLU A 854 -30.06 20.68 -12.58
C GLU A 854 -30.29 20.64 -11.04
N ALA A 855 -29.38 20.05 -10.26
CA ALA A 855 -29.54 19.90 -8.81
C ALA A 855 -28.22 20.04 -8.02
N SER A 856 -27.29 20.92 -8.41
CA SER A 856 -26.15 21.24 -7.53
C SER A 856 -26.65 21.87 -6.22
N PRO A 857 -26.22 21.40 -5.03
CA PRO A 857 -26.62 21.95 -3.73
C PRO A 857 -26.30 23.44 -3.62
N VAL A 858 -25.27 23.90 -4.34
CA VAL A 858 -24.91 25.32 -4.45
C VAL A 858 -26.01 26.13 -5.15
N ARG A 859 -26.63 25.59 -6.21
CA ARG A 859 -27.71 26.29 -6.92
C ARG A 859 -28.97 26.39 -6.07
N ARG A 860 -29.27 25.34 -5.28
CA ARG A 860 -30.37 25.35 -4.30
C ARG A 860 -30.13 26.37 -3.17
N LEU A 861 -28.89 26.46 -2.68
CA LEU A 861 -28.49 27.47 -1.70
C LEU A 861 -28.73 28.88 -2.24
N LEU A 862 -28.23 29.19 -3.45
CA LEU A 862 -28.35 30.51 -4.06
C LEU A 862 -29.80 30.93 -4.36
N ALA A 863 -30.70 29.97 -4.59
CA ALA A 863 -32.12 30.24 -4.83
C ALA A 863 -32.96 30.37 -3.55
N HIS A 864 -32.39 30.11 -2.37
CA HIS A 864 -33.14 30.09 -1.12
C HIS A 864 -33.59 31.52 -0.70
N PRO A 865 -34.84 31.72 -0.24
CA PRO A 865 -35.37 33.06 0.06
C PRO A 865 -34.59 33.79 1.16
N GLY A 866 -34.09 33.07 2.16
CA GLY A 866 -33.24 33.62 3.23
C GLY A 866 -31.82 34.04 2.79
N VAL A 867 -31.42 33.78 1.54
CA VAL A 867 -30.19 34.37 0.99
C VAL A 867 -30.49 35.80 0.56
N GLY A 868 -29.72 36.75 1.12
CA GLY A 868 -29.77 38.16 0.76
C GLY A 868 -28.85 38.46 -0.42
N THR A 869 -27.92 39.40 -0.22
CA THR A 869 -26.95 39.80 -1.24
C THR A 869 -25.91 38.70 -1.52
N VAL A 870 -25.78 38.31 -2.79
CA VAL A 870 -24.69 37.47 -3.32
C VAL A 870 -23.89 38.30 -4.34
N VAL A 871 -22.61 38.53 -4.07
CA VAL A 871 -21.75 39.38 -4.89
C VAL A 871 -20.34 38.80 -5.00
N GLY A 872 -19.81 38.65 -6.20
CA GLY A 872 -18.44 38.21 -6.44
C GLY A 872 -17.51 39.37 -6.76
N THR A 873 -16.42 39.06 -7.47
CA THR A 873 -15.45 40.07 -7.90
C THR A 873 -15.93 40.86 -9.11
N GLU A 874 -17.03 40.46 -9.76
CA GLU A 874 -17.60 41.07 -10.96
C GLU A 874 -18.20 42.47 -10.73
N ASP A 875 -18.72 42.76 -9.53
CA ASP A 875 -19.31 44.07 -9.17
C ASP A 875 -18.58 44.69 -7.96
N PRO A 876 -17.48 45.43 -8.21
CA PRO A 876 -16.69 46.09 -7.16
C PRO A 876 -17.49 47.03 -6.27
N ARG A 877 -18.43 47.78 -6.86
CA ARG A 877 -19.23 48.80 -6.18
C ARG A 877 -20.19 48.14 -5.18
N ARG A 878 -20.91 47.10 -5.59
CA ARG A 878 -21.84 46.36 -4.72
C ARG A 878 -21.11 45.63 -3.60
N LEU A 879 -19.93 45.07 -3.88
CA LEU A 879 -19.07 44.46 -2.88
C LEU A 879 -18.63 45.48 -1.82
N ALA A 880 -18.12 46.64 -2.24
CA ALA A 880 -17.73 47.72 -1.35
C ALA A 880 -18.91 48.25 -0.52
N ARG A 881 -20.10 48.37 -1.13
CA ARG A 881 -21.33 48.79 -0.45
C ARG A 881 -21.75 47.81 0.64
N LEU A 882 -21.77 46.50 0.34
CA LEU A 882 -22.13 45.47 1.31
C LEU A 882 -21.17 45.44 2.51
N TRP A 883 -19.86 45.55 2.26
CA TRP A 883 -18.87 45.62 3.33
C TRP A 883 -18.99 46.91 4.15
N GLY A 884 -19.36 48.04 3.54
CA GLY A 884 -19.67 49.28 4.25
C GLY A 884 -20.89 49.15 5.17
N LEU A 885 -21.93 48.44 4.73
CA LEU A 885 -23.11 48.14 5.56
C LEU A 885 -22.76 47.20 6.72
N ALA A 886 -21.90 46.21 6.47
CA ALA A 886 -21.35 45.34 7.51
C ALA A 886 -20.51 46.12 8.54
N ALA A 887 -19.60 46.98 8.07
CA ALA A 887 -18.73 47.79 8.91
C ALA A 887 -19.51 48.80 9.77
N SER A 888 -20.69 49.24 9.30
CA SER A 888 -21.61 50.11 10.05
C SER A 888 -22.64 49.35 10.90
N GLY A 889 -22.59 48.02 10.94
CA GLY A 889 -23.47 47.18 11.76
C GLY A 889 -24.91 47.06 11.25
N ARG A 890 -25.17 47.40 9.98
CA ARG A 890 -26.51 47.42 9.38
C ARG A 890 -27.01 46.06 8.86
N LEU A 891 -26.19 45.01 8.93
CA LEU A 891 -26.57 43.64 8.54
C LEU A 891 -27.29 42.86 9.66
N GLY A 892 -27.39 43.41 10.87
CA GLY A 892 -28.13 42.76 11.96
C GLY A 892 -27.56 41.39 12.34
N ALA A 893 -28.45 40.39 12.41
CA ALA A 893 -28.14 39.01 12.81
C ALA A 893 -27.80 38.08 11.61
N ASP A 894 -27.76 38.63 10.40
CA ASP A 894 -27.47 37.89 9.18
C ASP A 894 -26.00 37.46 9.11
N LEU A 895 -25.75 36.26 8.58
CA LEU A 895 -24.41 35.71 8.42
C LEU A 895 -23.74 36.29 7.18
N LEU A 896 -22.64 37.00 7.38
CA LEU A 896 -21.76 37.44 6.30
C LEU A 896 -20.66 36.42 6.06
N CYS A 897 -20.67 35.77 4.90
CA CYS A 897 -19.62 34.88 4.44
C CYS A 897 -18.77 35.56 3.37
N LEU A 898 -17.46 35.72 3.60
CA LEU A 898 -16.52 36.19 2.57
C LEU A 898 -15.60 35.04 2.16
N ASP A 899 -15.79 34.53 0.95
CA ASP A 899 -14.94 33.49 0.38
C ASP A 899 -13.75 34.11 -0.36
N ASN A 900 -12.55 33.66 0.00
CA ASN A 900 -11.27 34.06 -0.57
C ASN A 900 -11.03 35.58 -0.52
N VAL A 901 -10.97 36.11 0.71
CA VAL A 901 -10.83 37.54 1.01
C VAL A 901 -9.67 38.21 0.27
N ASP A 902 -8.55 37.52 0.05
CA ASP A 902 -7.40 38.01 -0.72
C ASP A 902 -7.74 38.38 -2.17
N ALA A 903 -8.76 37.77 -2.78
CA ALA A 903 -9.25 38.17 -4.10
C ALA A 903 -10.27 39.32 -4.05
N LEU A 904 -10.95 39.49 -2.91
CA LEU A 904 -11.95 40.54 -2.71
C LEU A 904 -11.32 41.89 -2.38
N ILE A 905 -10.23 41.90 -1.61
CA ILE A 905 -9.53 43.15 -1.21
C ILE A 905 -9.11 43.99 -2.43
N PRO A 906 -8.41 43.45 -3.45
CA PRO A 906 -8.04 44.24 -4.63
C PRO A 906 -9.23 44.76 -5.43
N THR A 907 -10.35 44.03 -5.40
CA THR A 907 -11.58 44.43 -6.08
C THR A 907 -12.21 45.64 -5.39
N ILE A 908 -12.18 45.69 -4.04
CA ILE A 908 -12.64 46.87 -3.30
C ILE A 908 -11.68 48.06 -3.48
N ASP A 909 -10.38 47.80 -3.54
CA ASP A 909 -9.37 48.83 -3.84
C ASP A 909 -9.59 49.46 -5.23
N GLU A 910 -10.08 48.68 -6.21
CA GLU A 910 -10.47 49.16 -7.54
C GLU A 910 -11.59 50.22 -7.46
N ALA A 911 -12.56 50.05 -6.55
CA ALA A 911 -13.69 50.95 -6.38
C ALA A 911 -13.39 52.16 -5.47
N LEU A 912 -12.77 51.91 -4.31
CA LEU A 912 -12.60 52.94 -3.27
C LEU A 912 -11.21 53.59 -3.30
N GLY A 913 -10.24 52.97 -3.95
CA GLY A 913 -8.84 53.39 -3.98
C GLY A 913 -7.91 52.45 -3.19
N PRO A 914 -6.58 52.58 -3.38
CA PRO A 914 -5.61 51.63 -2.85
C PRO A 914 -5.61 51.59 -1.31
N GLY A 915 -5.60 50.38 -0.76
CA GLY A 915 -5.55 50.12 0.69
C GLY A 915 -6.90 50.23 1.41
N GLN A 916 -7.97 50.67 0.73
CA GLN A 916 -9.30 50.81 1.33
C GLN A 916 -9.96 49.46 1.63
N GLY A 917 -9.69 48.42 0.84
CA GLY A 917 -10.19 47.07 1.05
C GLY A 917 -9.72 46.47 2.37
N ASN A 918 -8.43 46.63 2.71
CA ASN A 918 -7.91 46.21 4.02
C ASN A 918 -8.52 47.02 5.16
N ALA A 919 -8.59 48.35 5.03
CA ALA A 919 -9.17 49.22 6.05
C ALA A 919 -10.66 48.90 6.31
N LEU A 920 -11.40 48.60 5.24
CA LEU A 920 -12.80 48.23 5.32
C LEU A 920 -12.99 46.84 5.95
N LEU A 921 -12.15 45.86 5.59
CA LEU A 921 -12.15 44.54 6.23
C LEU A 921 -11.88 44.63 7.73
N GLU A 922 -10.86 45.41 8.14
CA GLU A 922 -10.56 45.65 9.55
C GLU A 922 -11.74 46.30 10.28
N ALA A 923 -12.47 47.20 9.61
CA ALA A 923 -13.69 47.78 10.15
C ALA A 923 -14.82 46.74 10.30
N VAL A 924 -15.03 45.87 9.31
CA VAL A 924 -16.01 44.77 9.39
C VAL A 924 -15.67 43.83 10.55
N ILE A 925 -14.41 43.38 10.67
CA ILE A 925 -13.98 42.47 11.74
C ILE A 925 -14.16 43.13 13.11
N ARG A 926 -13.79 44.41 13.24
CA ARG A 926 -13.95 45.16 14.49
C ARG A 926 -15.42 45.30 14.88
N THR A 927 -16.28 45.69 13.94
CA THR A 927 -17.71 45.88 14.21
C THR A 927 -18.38 44.55 14.53
N THR A 928 -18.16 43.50 13.75
CA THR A 928 -18.74 42.16 13.98
C THR A 928 -18.28 41.54 15.30
N SER A 929 -17.00 41.72 15.67
CA SER A 929 -16.49 41.28 16.97
C SER A 929 -17.10 42.06 18.14
N ALA A 930 -17.43 43.34 17.95
CA ALA A 930 -18.04 44.18 18.98
C ALA A 930 -19.55 43.94 19.13
N THR A 931 -20.27 43.70 18.02
CA THR A 931 -21.72 43.47 18.03
C THR A 931 -22.10 42.01 18.18
N GLY A 932 -21.16 41.07 18.04
CA GLY A 932 -21.44 39.64 17.97
C GLY A 932 -22.14 39.21 16.68
N ALA A 933 -22.07 40.03 15.63
CA ALA A 933 -22.68 39.71 14.35
C ALA A 933 -21.94 38.55 13.65
N PRO A 934 -22.65 37.58 13.04
CA PRO A 934 -22.00 36.40 12.47
C PRO A 934 -21.13 36.72 11.25
N LEU A 935 -19.87 36.30 11.32
CA LEU A 935 -18.88 36.51 10.26
C LEU A 935 -18.06 35.24 10.01
N LEU A 936 -18.04 34.79 8.75
CA LEU A 936 -17.19 33.71 8.27
C LEU A 936 -16.28 34.22 7.17
N LEU A 937 -14.97 34.06 7.35
CA LEU A 937 -13.96 34.55 6.43
C LEU A 937 -13.11 33.38 5.95
N THR A 938 -12.89 33.25 4.64
CA THR A 938 -11.91 32.30 4.12
C THR A 938 -10.72 32.99 3.45
N ALA A 939 -9.53 32.46 3.67
CA ALA A 939 -8.28 33.03 3.18
C ALA A 939 -7.23 31.93 2.92
N PRO A 940 -6.18 32.16 2.10
CA PRO A 940 -5.09 31.23 1.93
C PRO A 940 -4.24 31.13 3.21
N LEU A 941 -3.46 30.06 3.35
CA LEU A 941 -2.65 29.82 4.57
C LEU A 941 -1.74 30.99 4.95
N VAL A 942 -1.21 31.71 3.96
CA VAL A 942 -0.31 32.87 4.15
C VAL A 942 -0.99 34.07 4.82
N ALA A 943 -2.32 34.14 4.80
CA ALA A 943 -3.07 35.23 5.44
C ALA A 943 -3.04 35.16 6.98
N SER A 944 -2.51 34.09 7.57
CA SER A 944 -2.38 33.93 9.03
C SER A 944 -1.58 35.07 9.69
N THR A 945 -0.65 35.68 8.94
CA THR A 945 0.23 36.77 9.40
C THR A 945 -0.30 38.15 9.02
N ALA A 946 -1.44 38.23 8.33
CA ALA A 946 -2.06 39.50 7.99
C ALA A 946 -2.51 40.25 9.25
N ARG A 947 -2.39 41.59 9.25
CA ARG A 947 -2.77 42.43 10.40
C ARG A 947 -4.23 42.22 10.83
N TRP A 948 -5.12 42.11 9.87
CA TRP A 948 -6.56 41.90 10.10
C TRP A 948 -6.89 40.51 10.65
N ALA A 949 -6.00 39.51 10.50
CA ALA A 949 -6.22 38.14 11.00
C ALA A 949 -5.93 38.01 12.52
N GLY A 950 -5.13 38.91 13.08
CA GLY A 950 -4.74 38.91 14.50
C GLY A 950 -5.94 38.90 15.47
N PRO A 951 -6.92 39.81 15.34
CA PRO A 951 -8.12 39.87 16.20
C PRO A 951 -9.01 38.62 16.17
N MET A 952 -8.87 37.75 15.16
CA MET A 952 -9.70 36.55 15.02
C MET A 952 -9.13 35.40 15.86
N GLY A 953 -9.68 35.25 17.07
CA GLY A 953 -9.24 34.23 18.04
C GLY A 953 -9.66 32.79 17.71
N LEU A 954 -10.74 32.61 16.94
CA LEU A 954 -11.21 31.29 16.50
C LEU A 954 -10.83 31.07 15.03
N ARG A 955 -10.00 30.05 14.77
CA ARG A 955 -9.49 29.74 13.43
C ARG A 955 -9.69 28.28 13.08
N LEU A 956 -9.86 28.00 11.80
CA LEU A 956 -9.94 26.65 11.24
C LEU A 956 -8.97 26.55 10.08
N VAL A 957 -7.99 25.66 10.19
CA VAL A 957 -6.99 25.45 9.16
C VAL A 957 -7.33 24.20 8.36
N LEU A 958 -7.40 24.29 7.03
CA LEU A 958 -7.72 23.21 6.11
C LEU A 958 -6.56 22.93 5.12
N GLY A 959 -6.23 21.67 4.91
CA GLY A 959 -5.26 21.26 3.87
C GLY A 959 -3.81 21.76 4.05
N ALA A 960 -3.39 22.07 5.29
CA ALA A 960 -1.98 22.22 5.67
C ALA A 960 -1.36 20.83 5.93
N ALA A 961 -1.02 20.13 4.86
CA ALA A 961 -0.55 18.74 4.91
C ALA A 961 0.92 18.60 5.34
N THR A 962 1.74 19.63 5.11
CA THR A 962 3.16 19.62 5.46
C THR A 962 3.46 20.50 6.67
N GLY A 963 4.56 20.22 7.39
CA GLY A 963 5.00 21.05 8.51
C GLY A 963 5.28 22.52 8.12
N THR A 964 5.72 22.77 6.89
CA THR A 964 5.92 24.13 6.37
C THR A 964 4.61 24.87 6.14
N GLN A 965 3.60 24.19 5.57
CA GLN A 965 2.26 24.75 5.40
C GLN A 965 1.59 25.00 6.75
N ALA A 966 1.76 24.08 7.70
CA ALA A 966 1.23 24.21 9.04
C ALA A 966 1.83 25.41 9.79
N ALA A 967 3.16 25.58 9.69
CA ALA A 967 3.84 26.76 10.25
C ALA A 967 3.35 28.07 9.61
N LEU A 968 3.18 28.10 8.28
CA LEU A 968 2.60 29.25 7.58
C LEU A 968 1.17 29.54 8.03
N ALA A 969 0.39 28.53 8.41
CA ALA A 969 -0.97 28.70 8.90
C ALA A 969 -1.06 29.10 10.38
N GLY A 970 0.08 29.17 11.09
CA GLY A 970 0.13 29.44 12.53
C GLY A 970 -0.24 28.24 13.40
N LEU A 971 -0.14 27.00 12.90
CA LEU A 971 -0.33 25.79 13.69
C LEU A 971 0.90 25.53 14.60
N PRO A 972 0.71 24.95 15.80
CA PRO A 972 1.82 24.51 16.65
C PRO A 972 2.72 23.49 15.96
N ARG A 973 3.97 23.39 16.41
CA ARG A 973 4.94 22.42 15.87
C ARG A 973 4.39 20.99 16.00
N GLY A 974 4.53 20.20 14.94
CA GLY A 974 4.06 18.81 14.88
C GLY A 974 2.58 18.63 14.51
N VAL A 975 1.78 19.71 14.48
CA VAL A 975 0.35 19.63 14.12
C VAL A 975 0.17 19.89 12.62
N VAL A 976 -0.46 18.96 11.91
CA VAL A 976 -0.82 19.07 10.49
C VAL A 976 -2.28 18.70 10.30
N THR A 977 -2.92 19.19 9.23
CA THR A 977 -4.33 18.89 8.96
C THR A 977 -4.53 17.63 8.14
N GLY A 978 -3.48 17.07 7.52
CA GLY A 978 -3.60 16.03 6.48
C GLY A 978 -4.00 16.59 5.11
N GLY A 979 -3.96 15.73 4.08
CA GLY A 979 -4.13 16.10 2.67
C GLY A 979 -5.53 15.93 2.07
N ALA A 980 -6.49 15.37 2.81
CA ALA A 980 -7.85 15.15 2.31
C ALA A 980 -8.68 16.45 2.33
N PRO A 981 -9.52 16.71 1.33
CA PRO A 981 -10.45 17.85 1.35
C PRO A 981 -11.39 17.80 2.56
N GLY A 982 -11.65 18.96 3.17
CA GLY A 982 -12.46 19.06 4.39
C GLY A 982 -11.77 18.53 5.65
N ARG A 983 -10.54 18.01 5.57
CA ARG A 983 -9.75 17.70 6.77
C ARG A 983 -9.09 18.97 7.30
N GLY A 984 -9.23 19.20 8.60
CA GLY A 984 -8.79 20.43 9.23
C GLY A 984 -8.34 20.29 10.67
N VAL A 985 -7.86 21.41 11.21
CA VAL A 985 -7.56 21.60 12.63
C VAL A 985 -8.23 22.89 13.08
N ILE A 986 -9.08 22.79 14.09
CA ILE A 986 -9.69 23.91 14.80
C ILE A 986 -8.65 24.44 15.80
N LEU A 987 -8.46 25.76 15.80
CA LEU A 987 -7.63 26.51 16.72
C LEU A 987 -8.53 27.44 17.54
N ASP A 988 -8.68 27.15 18.83
CA ASP A 988 -9.29 28.08 19.80
C ASP A 988 -8.24 28.40 20.87
N GLY A 989 -7.59 29.56 20.73
CA GLY A 989 -6.43 29.94 21.53
C GLY A 989 -5.26 28.95 21.35
N ALA A 990 -4.84 28.31 22.44
CA ALA A 990 -3.77 27.31 22.42
C ALA A 990 -4.26 25.88 22.11
N THR A 991 -5.58 25.67 22.08
CA THR A 991 -6.15 24.34 21.88
C THR A 991 -6.24 24.02 20.39
N THR A 992 -5.77 22.85 20.02
CA THR A 992 -5.87 22.33 18.65
C THR A 992 -6.75 21.09 18.64
N THR A 993 -7.64 20.98 17.67
CA THR A 993 -8.52 19.82 17.55
C THR A 993 -8.67 19.44 16.08
N THR A 994 -8.28 18.21 15.75
CA THR A 994 -8.43 17.65 14.41
C THR A 994 -9.91 17.46 14.08
N CYS A 995 -10.30 17.79 12.85
CA CYS A 995 -11.70 17.74 12.45
C CYS A 995 -11.89 17.37 10.97
N GLN A 996 -13.10 16.91 10.66
CA GLN A 996 -13.61 16.74 9.31
C GLN A 996 -14.85 17.62 9.13
N ILE A 997 -14.89 18.40 8.05
CA ILE A 997 -16.03 19.26 7.75
C ILE A 997 -17.24 18.42 7.34
N VAL A 998 -18.39 18.79 7.90
CA VAL A 998 -19.69 18.18 7.63
C VAL A 998 -20.24 18.74 6.34
N LEU A 999 -20.72 17.86 5.46
CA LEU A 999 -21.38 18.20 4.21
C LEU A 999 -22.90 18.25 4.42
N ARG A 1000 -23.55 19.18 3.72
CA ARG A 1000 -25.01 19.33 3.69
C ARG A 1000 -25.47 19.28 2.25
N GLU A 1001 -26.20 18.23 1.91
CA GLU A 1001 -26.76 18.03 0.56
C GLU A 1001 -28.16 18.64 0.44
N ASP A 1002 -28.89 18.72 1.55
CA ASP A 1002 -30.23 19.27 1.62
C ASP A 1002 -30.26 20.68 2.21
N CYS A 1003 -30.90 21.59 1.49
CA CYS A 1003 -31.34 22.87 2.02
C CYS A 1003 -32.71 22.64 2.68
N PRO A 1004 -32.91 23.03 3.96
CA PRO A 1004 -34.18 22.78 4.63
C PRO A 1004 -35.32 23.43 3.85
N VAL A 1005 -36.36 22.65 3.57
CA VAL A 1005 -37.61 23.14 2.98
C VAL A 1005 -38.22 24.12 3.98
N SER A 1006 -38.61 25.33 3.54
CA SER A 1006 -39.17 26.39 4.38
C SER A 1006 -40.24 25.85 5.34
N GLY A 1007 -39.83 25.55 6.57
CA GLY A 1007 -40.69 25.13 7.65
C GLY A 1007 -41.11 26.36 8.45
N SER A 1008 -42.38 26.72 8.32
CA SER A 1008 -43.06 27.84 8.97
C SER A 1008 -42.56 29.23 8.58
N GLU A 1009 -43.50 30.07 8.16
CA GLU A 1009 -43.41 31.52 8.12
C GLU A 1009 -43.07 32.04 9.53
N ARG A 1010 -41.81 31.93 9.97
CA ARG A 1010 -41.30 32.89 10.94
C ARG A 1010 -41.20 34.19 10.17
N ASP A 1011 -41.93 35.18 10.67
CA ASP A 1011 -42.07 36.58 10.22
C ASP A 1011 -40.72 37.36 10.31
N GLY A 1012 -39.61 36.71 10.00
CA GLY A 1012 -38.26 37.24 10.02
C GLY A 1012 -37.99 37.97 8.71
N GLY A 1013 -37.73 39.28 8.82
CA GLY A 1013 -37.59 40.20 7.70
C GLY A 1013 -36.73 39.67 6.55
N CYS A 1014 -37.12 40.04 5.34
CA CYS A 1014 -36.39 39.70 4.11
C CYS A 1014 -34.92 40.13 4.23
N ALA A 1015 -33.99 39.18 4.13
CA ALA A 1015 -32.56 39.45 4.20
C ALA A 1015 -32.16 40.54 3.19
N LEU A 1016 -31.25 41.45 3.57
CA LEU A 1016 -30.87 42.58 2.74
C LEU A 1016 -30.38 42.14 1.34
N ARG A 1017 -31.07 42.58 0.28
CA ARG A 1017 -30.68 42.36 -1.12
C ARG A 1017 -30.28 43.67 -1.76
N LEU A 1018 -28.99 43.79 -2.07
CA LEU A 1018 -28.48 44.82 -2.97
C LEU A 1018 -28.71 44.32 -4.39
N GLU A 1019 -29.43 45.06 -5.23
CA GLU A 1019 -29.64 44.72 -6.64
C GLU A 1019 -28.55 45.34 -7.53
N PRO A 1020 -28.02 44.62 -8.53
CA PRO A 1020 -27.10 45.19 -9.50
C PRO A 1020 -27.84 46.24 -10.35
N LEU A 1021 -27.18 47.35 -10.69
CA LEU A 1021 -27.80 48.32 -11.58
C LEU A 1021 -27.83 47.75 -13.01
N PRO A 1022 -28.98 47.79 -13.70
CA PRO A 1022 -29.10 47.29 -15.07
C PRO A 1022 -28.11 47.97 -16.01
N THR A 1023 -27.64 47.24 -17.02
CA THR A 1023 -26.76 47.81 -18.06
C THR A 1023 -27.53 48.59 -19.11
N ARG A 1024 -28.80 48.25 -19.35
CA ARG A 1024 -29.73 49.00 -20.19
C ARG A 1024 -31.13 48.84 -19.61
N LEU A 1025 -31.92 49.90 -19.70
CA LEU A 1025 -33.32 49.93 -19.28
C LEU A 1025 -34.14 50.56 -20.38
N THR A 1026 -35.19 49.88 -20.80
CA THR A 1026 -36.20 50.43 -21.70
C THR A 1026 -37.39 50.93 -20.88
N TRP A 1027 -38.22 51.77 -21.49
CA TRP A 1027 -39.46 52.25 -20.87
C TRP A 1027 -40.48 51.14 -20.57
N GLU A 1028 -40.32 49.93 -21.15
CA GLU A 1028 -41.18 48.77 -20.91
C GLU A 1028 -40.79 48.02 -19.62
N ASP A 1029 -39.53 48.13 -19.21
CA ASP A 1029 -38.98 47.40 -18.05
C ASP A 1029 -39.33 48.06 -16.70
N VAL A 1030 -39.88 49.28 -16.72
CA VAL A 1030 -40.07 50.12 -15.53
C VAL A 1030 -41.48 50.71 -15.45
N PRO A 1031 -41.99 51.02 -14.24
CA PRO A 1031 -43.27 51.71 -14.08
C PRO A 1031 -43.30 53.06 -14.81
N GLU A 1032 -44.49 53.45 -15.30
CA GLU A 1032 -44.68 54.75 -15.97
C GLU A 1032 -44.21 55.92 -15.10
N GLY A 1033 -43.55 56.90 -15.72
CA GLY A 1033 -42.98 58.06 -15.02
C GLY A 1033 -41.58 57.82 -14.40
N THR A 1034 -40.94 56.69 -14.67
CA THR A 1034 -39.57 56.40 -14.21
C THR A 1034 -38.52 56.91 -15.20
N TRP A 1035 -37.72 57.92 -14.83
CA TRP A 1035 -36.62 58.43 -15.66
C TRP A 1035 -35.28 57.73 -15.41
N ALA A 1036 -35.08 57.21 -14.21
CA ALA A 1036 -33.89 56.47 -13.81
C ALA A 1036 -34.21 55.47 -12.70
N VAL A 1037 -33.40 54.41 -12.61
CA VAL A 1037 -33.37 53.53 -11.45
C VAL A 1037 -32.04 53.67 -10.71
N GLY A 1038 -32.05 53.50 -9.39
CA GLY A 1038 -30.87 53.79 -8.59
C GLY A 1038 -30.91 53.23 -7.17
N GLY A 1039 -29.80 53.42 -6.47
CA GLY A 1039 -29.65 53.00 -5.07
C GLY A 1039 -29.42 51.50 -4.88
N ASP A 1040 -29.59 51.06 -3.63
CA ASP A 1040 -29.29 49.70 -3.20
C ASP A 1040 -30.29 48.67 -3.78
N ALA A 1041 -31.54 49.06 -4.03
CA ALA A 1041 -32.58 48.16 -4.57
C ALA A 1041 -32.80 48.30 -6.09
N ALA A 1042 -31.96 49.10 -6.78
CA ALA A 1042 -32.17 49.48 -8.19
C ALA A 1042 -33.63 49.94 -8.45
N ALA A 1043 -34.19 50.72 -7.51
CA ALA A 1043 -35.58 51.17 -7.53
C ALA A 1043 -35.74 52.45 -8.35
N PRO A 1044 -36.96 52.76 -8.84
CA PRO A 1044 -37.25 54.04 -9.49
C PRO A 1044 -36.82 55.23 -8.65
N VAL A 1045 -36.03 56.13 -9.24
CA VAL A 1045 -35.53 57.34 -8.57
C VAL A 1045 -36.60 58.42 -8.64
N THR A 1046 -37.02 58.91 -7.48
CA THR A 1046 -37.98 60.02 -7.37
C THR A 1046 -37.27 61.31 -6.99
N LEU A 1047 -37.66 62.41 -7.63
CA LEU A 1047 -37.24 63.76 -7.27
C LEU A 1047 -38.48 64.54 -6.77
N PRO A 1048 -38.32 65.46 -5.80
CA PRO A 1048 -39.44 66.29 -5.35
C PRO A 1048 -40.06 67.09 -6.51
N ALA A 1049 -41.38 67.26 -6.48
CA ALA A 1049 -42.08 68.10 -7.46
C ALA A 1049 -41.47 69.50 -7.48
N ARG A 1050 -41.20 70.01 -8.70
CA ARG A 1050 -40.53 71.29 -8.98
C ARG A 1050 -39.02 71.38 -8.72
N THR A 1051 -38.29 70.26 -8.70
CA THR A 1051 -36.82 70.29 -8.64
C THR A 1051 -36.24 70.54 -10.02
N SER A 1052 -35.37 71.53 -10.18
CA SER A 1052 -34.62 71.71 -11.43
C SER A 1052 -33.49 70.69 -11.52
N VAL A 1053 -33.13 70.26 -12.73
CA VAL A 1053 -32.11 69.21 -12.92
C VAL A 1053 -31.08 69.66 -13.94
N LEU A 1054 -29.81 69.59 -13.55
CA LEU A 1054 -28.68 69.78 -14.46
C LEU A 1054 -28.05 68.41 -14.79
N VAL A 1055 -28.00 68.05 -16.07
CA VAL A 1055 -27.35 66.82 -16.55
C VAL A 1055 -25.97 67.17 -17.11
N ALA A 1056 -24.92 66.77 -16.38
CA ALA A 1056 -23.53 66.92 -16.78
C ALA A 1056 -22.99 65.61 -17.37
N GLY A 1057 -22.35 65.67 -18.52
CA GLY A 1057 -21.74 64.49 -19.14
C GLY A 1057 -20.78 64.84 -20.30
N PRO A 1058 -19.82 63.98 -20.63
CA PRO A 1058 -19.05 64.11 -21.88
C PRO A 1058 -19.90 63.69 -23.11
N PRO A 1059 -19.43 63.96 -24.35
CA PRO A 1059 -20.07 63.46 -25.56
C PRO A 1059 -20.23 61.92 -25.54
N GLY A 1060 -21.36 61.42 -26.04
CA GLY A 1060 -21.67 59.98 -26.06
C GLY A 1060 -22.16 59.37 -24.73
N SER A 1061 -22.20 60.15 -23.63
CA SER A 1061 -22.65 59.66 -22.32
C SER A 1061 -24.16 59.44 -22.18
N GLY A 1062 -24.95 59.98 -23.12
CA GLY A 1062 -26.42 59.93 -23.10
C GLY A 1062 -27.09 61.15 -22.46
N ARG A 1063 -26.45 62.33 -22.47
CA ARG A 1063 -27.01 63.59 -21.92
C ARG A 1063 -28.40 63.92 -22.47
N SER A 1064 -28.54 64.00 -23.79
CA SER A 1064 -29.82 64.29 -24.45
C SER A 1064 -30.88 63.22 -24.15
N THR A 1065 -30.46 61.96 -24.06
CA THR A 1065 -31.33 60.84 -23.67
C THR A 1065 -31.84 60.99 -22.23
N ALA A 1066 -30.96 61.38 -21.29
CA ALA A 1066 -31.33 61.62 -19.90
C ALA A 1066 -32.24 62.85 -19.75
N LEU A 1067 -31.97 63.93 -20.49
CA LEU A 1067 -32.82 65.12 -20.52
C LEU A 1067 -34.23 64.78 -21.02
N ARG A 1068 -34.34 64.00 -22.11
CA ARG A 1068 -35.62 63.54 -22.65
C ARG A 1068 -36.37 62.60 -21.70
N ALA A 1069 -35.67 61.67 -21.05
CA ALA A 1069 -36.26 60.79 -20.04
C ALA A 1069 -36.80 61.56 -18.84
N LEU A 1070 -36.09 62.60 -18.39
CA LEU A 1070 -36.54 63.51 -17.34
C LEU A 1070 -37.77 64.32 -17.78
N ALA A 1071 -37.76 64.87 -18.99
CA ALA A 1071 -38.89 65.64 -19.54
C ALA A 1071 -40.17 64.80 -19.66
N GLN A 1072 -40.05 63.54 -20.11
CA GLN A 1072 -41.19 62.62 -20.19
C GLN A 1072 -41.73 62.19 -18.81
N ALA A 1073 -40.85 62.09 -17.80
CA ALA A 1073 -41.24 61.71 -16.44
C ALA A 1073 -41.85 62.88 -15.63
N MET A 1074 -41.43 64.12 -15.91
CA MET A 1074 -41.87 65.32 -15.21
C MET A 1074 -43.02 65.99 -15.98
N ALA A 1075 -44.26 65.60 -15.69
CA ALA A 1075 -45.49 66.00 -16.41
C ALA A 1075 -45.94 67.49 -16.28
N SER A 1076 -45.01 68.45 -16.16
CA SER A 1076 -45.29 69.88 -15.93
C SER A 1076 -44.45 70.77 -16.85
N ASP A 1077 -44.94 71.97 -17.20
CA ASP A 1077 -44.32 73.03 -18.04
C ASP A 1077 -42.86 73.38 -17.62
N ALA A 1078 -41.93 72.47 -17.87
CA ALA A 1078 -40.51 72.62 -17.55
C ALA A 1078 -39.79 73.22 -18.76
N LEU A 1079 -38.92 74.21 -18.52
CA LEU A 1079 -38.05 74.75 -19.54
C LEU A 1079 -36.91 73.75 -19.80
N VAL A 1080 -36.95 73.08 -20.94
CA VAL A 1080 -35.96 72.07 -21.35
C VAL A 1080 -34.92 72.71 -22.29
N VAL A 1081 -33.65 72.68 -21.91
CA VAL A 1081 -32.53 73.22 -22.70
C VAL A 1081 -31.41 72.19 -22.81
N ASP A 1082 -31.22 71.62 -24.00
CA ASP A 1082 -30.07 70.74 -24.27
C ASP A 1082 -28.82 71.57 -24.59
N ASP A 1083 -27.65 71.12 -24.15
CA ASP A 1083 -26.34 71.76 -24.37
C ASP A 1083 -26.33 73.27 -24.01
N LEU A 1084 -26.74 73.61 -22.78
CA LEU A 1084 -26.75 74.97 -22.23
C LEU A 1084 -25.38 75.67 -22.32
N ASP A 1085 -24.28 74.91 -22.37
CA ASP A 1085 -22.93 75.43 -22.56
C ASP A 1085 -22.64 75.94 -23.98
N LEU A 1086 -23.46 75.57 -24.97
CA LEU A 1086 -23.40 76.01 -26.36
C LEU A 1086 -24.55 76.98 -26.72
N ALA A 1087 -25.46 77.24 -25.80
CA ALA A 1087 -26.64 78.07 -26.02
C ALA A 1087 -26.29 79.55 -26.25
N ASP A 1088 -27.15 80.25 -27.01
CA ASP A 1088 -27.00 81.68 -27.25
C ASP A 1088 -27.36 82.53 -26.02
N ILE A 1089 -26.95 83.81 -26.04
CA ILE A 1089 -27.12 84.71 -24.89
C ILE A 1089 -28.60 84.89 -24.53
N ALA A 1090 -29.50 84.84 -25.51
CA ALA A 1090 -30.94 84.95 -25.28
C ALA A 1090 -31.47 83.75 -24.47
N THR A 1091 -31.12 82.53 -24.84
CA THR A 1091 -31.51 81.30 -24.13
C THR A 1091 -30.92 81.26 -22.72
N VAL A 1092 -29.65 81.63 -22.55
CA VAL A 1092 -29.03 81.69 -21.21
C VAL A 1092 -29.74 82.71 -20.31
N THR A 1093 -30.10 83.88 -20.85
CA THR A 1093 -30.83 84.91 -20.09
C THR A 1093 -32.24 84.44 -19.71
N GLN A 1094 -32.92 83.70 -20.60
CA GLN A 1094 -34.20 83.09 -20.31
C GLN A 1094 -34.12 82.04 -19.19
N VAL A 1095 -33.07 81.21 -19.19
CA VAL A 1095 -32.82 80.24 -18.11
C VAL A 1095 -32.56 80.93 -16.78
N GLU A 1096 -31.76 82.01 -16.76
CA GLU A 1096 -31.51 82.78 -15.53
C GLU A 1096 -32.79 83.42 -14.99
N ALA A 1097 -33.67 83.93 -15.88
CA ALA A 1097 -34.97 84.46 -15.49
C ALA A 1097 -35.90 83.37 -14.93
N ALA A 1098 -35.95 82.19 -15.56
CA ALA A 1098 -36.74 81.04 -15.11
C ALA A 1098 -36.29 80.54 -13.73
N LEU A 1099 -34.96 80.41 -13.52
CA LEU A 1099 -34.39 80.03 -12.22
C LEU A 1099 -34.68 81.09 -11.14
N ALA A 1100 -34.65 82.38 -11.48
CA ALA A 1100 -35.04 83.46 -10.57
C ALA A 1100 -36.55 83.43 -10.25
N GLY A 1101 -37.38 83.01 -11.22
CA GLY A 1101 -38.83 82.84 -11.09
C GLY A 1101 -39.27 81.56 -10.36
N SER A 1102 -38.34 80.69 -9.93
CA SER A 1102 -38.62 79.36 -9.36
C SER A 1102 -39.41 78.44 -10.31
N GLU A 1103 -39.24 78.63 -11.61
CA GLU A 1103 -39.71 77.70 -12.64
C GLU A 1103 -38.78 76.47 -12.70
N VAL A 1104 -39.30 75.36 -13.21
CA VAL A 1104 -38.54 74.11 -13.33
C VAL A 1104 -37.70 74.15 -14.59
N VAL A 1105 -36.38 74.10 -14.44
CA VAL A 1105 -35.45 74.06 -15.56
C VAL A 1105 -34.78 72.69 -15.63
N LEU A 1106 -34.85 72.07 -16.81
CA LEU A 1106 -34.09 70.86 -17.15
C LEU A 1106 -33.02 71.28 -18.16
N ALA A 1107 -31.76 71.23 -17.77
CA ALA A 1107 -30.66 71.62 -18.64
C ALA A 1107 -29.62 70.51 -18.75
N SER A 1108 -28.96 70.39 -19.91
CA SER A 1108 -27.74 69.60 -20.04
C SER A 1108 -26.53 70.49 -20.32
N ALA A 1109 -25.34 70.05 -19.91
CA ALA A 1109 -24.08 70.75 -20.20
C ALA A 1109 -22.90 69.76 -20.20
N SER A 1110 -21.77 70.14 -20.78
CA SER A 1110 -20.56 69.29 -20.72
C SER A 1110 -19.95 69.26 -19.30
N THR A 1111 -19.43 68.10 -18.87
CA THR A 1111 -18.83 67.96 -17.53
C THR A 1111 -17.69 68.95 -17.29
N GLU A 1112 -16.88 69.23 -18.32
CA GLU A 1112 -15.79 70.22 -18.25
C GLU A 1112 -16.31 71.63 -18.02
N LYS A 1113 -17.40 72.03 -18.70
CA LYS A 1113 -17.98 73.35 -18.51
C LYS A 1113 -18.61 73.50 -17.12
N VAL A 1114 -19.31 72.49 -16.64
CA VAL A 1114 -19.92 72.49 -15.30
C VAL A 1114 -18.84 72.60 -14.20
N ALA A 1115 -17.70 71.92 -14.37
CA ALA A 1115 -16.58 72.00 -13.44
C ALA A 1115 -15.87 73.37 -13.43
N THR A 1116 -15.77 74.04 -14.58
CA THR A 1116 -15.01 75.29 -14.74
C THR A 1116 -15.83 76.57 -14.60
N THR A 1117 -17.17 76.47 -14.61
CA THR A 1117 -18.06 77.62 -14.50
C THR A 1117 -18.37 77.95 -13.04
N PHE A 1118 -18.13 79.21 -12.65
CA PHE A 1118 -18.29 79.70 -11.26
C PHE A 1118 -19.37 80.80 -11.10
N ARG A 1119 -20.02 81.22 -12.19
CA ARG A 1119 -21.08 82.25 -12.21
C ARG A 1119 -22.10 81.93 -13.29
N GLY A 1120 -23.31 82.49 -13.17
CA GLY A 1120 -24.41 82.36 -14.14
C GLY A 1120 -25.31 81.13 -13.93
N ALA A 1121 -26.18 80.85 -14.89
CA ALA A 1121 -27.15 79.75 -14.86
C ALA A 1121 -26.57 78.39 -14.42
N ILE A 1122 -25.48 77.93 -15.06
CA ILE A 1122 -24.86 76.62 -14.78
C ILE A 1122 -24.38 76.53 -13.31
N SER A 1123 -23.74 77.58 -12.80
CA SER A 1123 -23.28 77.62 -11.40
C SER A 1123 -24.44 77.61 -10.42
N SER A 1124 -25.52 78.33 -10.74
CA SER A 1124 -26.71 78.43 -9.90
C SER A 1124 -27.45 77.09 -9.80
N MET A 1125 -27.59 76.37 -10.93
CA MET A 1125 -28.16 75.02 -10.94
C MET A 1125 -27.28 74.02 -10.20
N ARG A 1126 -25.95 74.05 -10.40
CA ARG A 1126 -25.03 73.14 -9.70
C ARG A 1126 -25.10 73.26 -8.17
N GLU A 1127 -25.26 74.48 -7.64
CA GLU A 1127 -25.22 74.73 -6.19
C GLU A 1127 -26.56 74.51 -5.48
N ARG A 1128 -27.68 74.74 -6.16
CA ARG A 1128 -29.02 74.77 -5.52
C ARG A 1128 -29.90 73.58 -5.87
N GLU A 1129 -29.63 72.89 -6.98
CA GLU A 1129 -30.57 71.95 -7.60
C GLU A 1129 -30.01 70.52 -7.69
N ALA A 1130 -30.77 69.60 -8.29
CA ALA A 1130 -30.31 68.23 -8.51
C ALA A 1130 -29.31 68.14 -9.66
N LEU A 1131 -28.17 67.51 -9.42
CA LEU A 1131 -27.12 67.34 -10.43
C LEU A 1131 -27.00 65.85 -10.81
N VAL A 1132 -27.18 65.54 -12.09
CA VAL A 1132 -26.90 64.22 -12.64
C VAL A 1132 -25.56 64.27 -13.35
N VAL A 1133 -24.58 63.49 -12.87
CA VAL A 1133 -23.26 63.37 -13.50
C VAL A 1133 -23.16 62.03 -14.21
N LEU A 1134 -23.23 62.04 -15.54
CA LEU A 1134 -23.02 60.87 -16.38
C LEU A 1134 -21.52 60.59 -16.52
N TRP A 1135 -21.16 59.31 -16.56
CA TRP A 1135 -19.77 58.82 -16.53
C TRP A 1135 -18.96 59.39 -15.35
N PRO A 1136 -19.37 59.12 -14.09
CA PRO A 1136 -18.83 59.77 -12.90
C PRO A 1136 -17.35 59.42 -12.61
N GLY A 1137 -16.77 58.43 -13.31
CA GLY A 1137 -15.36 58.07 -13.20
C GLY A 1137 -14.39 58.92 -14.02
N MET A 1138 -14.89 59.76 -14.94
CA MET A 1138 -14.05 60.58 -15.80
C MET A 1138 -13.61 61.86 -15.10
N ARG A 1139 -12.36 62.31 -15.28
CA ARG A 1139 -12.00 63.70 -14.91
C ARG A 1139 -12.70 64.64 -15.92
N PRO A 1140 -13.44 65.69 -15.51
CA PRO A 1140 -13.51 66.36 -14.20
C PRO A 1140 -14.83 66.14 -13.38
N ALA A 1141 -15.42 64.94 -13.39
CA ALA A 1141 -16.71 64.63 -12.75
C ALA A 1141 -16.78 64.97 -11.24
N ASP A 1142 -15.77 64.60 -10.45
CA ASP A 1142 -15.71 64.95 -9.01
C ASP A 1142 -15.75 66.47 -8.77
N GLN A 1143 -15.10 67.25 -9.65
CA GLN A 1143 -15.09 68.71 -9.56
C GLN A 1143 -16.44 69.31 -9.95
N ALA A 1144 -17.10 68.74 -10.96
CA ALA A 1144 -18.45 69.13 -11.36
C ALA A 1144 -19.48 68.84 -10.26
N ALA A 1145 -19.31 67.74 -9.52
CA ALA A 1145 -20.20 67.35 -8.42
C ALA A 1145 -19.93 68.10 -7.10
N GLY A 1146 -18.72 68.61 -6.89
CA GLY A 1146 -18.30 69.22 -5.62
C GLY A 1146 -18.14 68.23 -4.46
N VAL A 1147 -18.29 66.93 -4.73
CA VAL A 1147 -18.15 65.81 -3.78
C VAL A 1147 -17.47 64.64 -4.49
N SER A 1148 -16.85 63.73 -3.73
CA SER A 1148 -16.23 62.55 -4.33
C SER A 1148 -17.29 61.54 -4.77
N LEU A 1149 -17.27 61.19 -6.06
CA LEU A 1149 -18.18 60.21 -6.65
C LEU A 1149 -17.63 58.78 -6.64
N ARG A 1150 -16.44 58.56 -6.08
CA ARG A 1150 -15.76 57.25 -6.09
C ARG A 1150 -16.61 56.10 -5.55
N THR A 1151 -17.37 56.35 -4.48
CA THR A 1151 -18.23 55.33 -3.83
C THR A 1151 -19.43 54.92 -4.67
N VAL A 1152 -19.82 55.73 -5.66
CA VAL A 1152 -20.96 55.50 -6.54
C VAL A 1152 -20.55 55.15 -7.97
N THR A 1153 -19.29 55.38 -8.33
CA THR A 1153 -18.71 55.01 -9.63
C THR A 1153 -18.45 53.52 -9.71
N ASP A 1154 -18.88 52.90 -10.81
CA ASP A 1154 -18.48 51.55 -11.18
C ASP A 1154 -17.20 51.60 -12.04
N PRO A 1155 -16.04 51.12 -11.54
CA PRO A 1155 -14.79 51.17 -12.28
C PRO A 1155 -14.80 50.29 -13.55
N ARG A 1156 -15.74 49.35 -13.68
CA ARG A 1156 -15.83 48.43 -14.83
C ARG A 1156 -16.87 48.83 -15.86
N ALA A 1157 -17.72 49.80 -15.52
CA ALA A 1157 -18.75 50.36 -16.40
C ALA A 1157 -18.65 51.89 -16.52
N MET A 1158 -17.43 52.44 -16.48
CA MET A 1158 -17.17 53.88 -16.42
C MET A 1158 -17.77 54.68 -17.59
N THR A 1159 -17.82 54.08 -18.79
CA THR A 1159 -18.29 54.71 -20.03
C THR A 1159 -19.60 54.12 -20.54
N LEU A 1160 -20.33 53.40 -19.70
CA LEU A 1160 -21.60 52.81 -20.11
C LEU A 1160 -22.65 53.94 -20.30
N PRO A 1161 -23.31 54.05 -21.48
CA PRO A 1161 -24.28 55.11 -21.72
C PRO A 1161 -25.44 55.11 -20.71
N GLY A 1162 -25.81 56.28 -20.22
CA GLY A 1162 -26.85 56.43 -19.19
C GLY A 1162 -26.43 56.01 -17.78
N ARG A 1163 -25.19 55.53 -17.56
CA ARG A 1163 -24.67 55.30 -16.21
C ARG A 1163 -24.24 56.63 -15.60
N GLY A 1164 -24.75 56.96 -14.41
CA GLY A 1164 -24.47 58.23 -13.75
C GLY A 1164 -24.54 58.18 -12.24
N ALA A 1165 -24.25 59.32 -11.63
CA ALA A 1165 -24.46 59.59 -10.21
C ALA A 1165 -25.40 60.80 -10.06
N LEU A 1166 -26.48 60.64 -9.30
CA LEU A 1166 -27.33 61.73 -8.86
C LEU A 1166 -26.76 62.32 -7.57
N VAL A 1167 -26.42 63.60 -7.60
CA VAL A 1167 -26.01 64.39 -6.44
C VAL A 1167 -27.17 65.28 -6.05
N TYR A 1168 -27.74 65.04 -4.87
CA TYR A 1168 -28.84 65.84 -4.33
C TYR A 1168 -28.68 66.04 -2.83
N ARG A 1169 -28.70 67.29 -2.36
CA ARG A 1169 -28.56 67.67 -0.93
C ARG A 1169 -27.36 67.02 -0.23
N GLY A 1170 -26.23 66.91 -0.93
CA GLY A 1170 -24.99 66.29 -0.39
C GLY A 1170 -25.00 64.77 -0.35
N THR A 1171 -26.07 64.10 -0.82
CA THR A 1171 -26.11 62.65 -1.01
C THR A 1171 -25.79 62.29 -2.45
N CYS A 1172 -25.03 61.22 -2.65
CA CYS A 1172 -24.71 60.68 -3.97
C CYS A 1172 -25.41 59.33 -4.14
N LEU A 1173 -26.22 59.20 -5.19
CA LEU A 1173 -26.94 57.97 -5.54
C LEU A 1173 -26.44 57.48 -6.91
N PRO A 1174 -25.98 56.23 -7.04
CA PRO A 1174 -25.67 55.67 -8.34
C PRO A 1174 -26.97 55.38 -9.10
N ILE A 1175 -27.03 55.79 -10.36
CA ILE A 1175 -28.24 55.69 -11.20
C ILE A 1175 -27.94 55.09 -12.58
N GLN A 1176 -28.96 54.49 -13.18
CA GLN A 1176 -29.03 54.17 -14.61
C GLN A 1176 -30.24 54.88 -15.22
N ILE A 1177 -29.99 55.67 -16.26
CA ILE A 1177 -31.02 56.35 -17.04
C ILE A 1177 -31.82 55.33 -17.86
N VAL A 1178 -33.13 55.52 -17.88
CA VAL A 1178 -34.09 54.76 -18.71
C VAL A 1178 -34.09 55.34 -20.12
N LEU A 1179 -34.12 54.47 -21.14
CA LEU A 1179 -34.30 54.93 -22.51
C LEU A 1179 -35.72 55.52 -22.67
N PRO A 1180 -35.87 56.76 -23.16
CA PRO A 1180 -37.15 57.44 -23.30
C PRO A 1180 -38.02 56.75 -24.36
N ARG A 1181 -39.35 56.88 -24.24
CA ARG A 1181 -40.29 56.39 -25.26
C ARG A 1181 -40.04 57.11 -26.59
N PRO A 1182 -40.04 56.40 -27.73
CA PRO A 1182 -40.03 57.04 -29.04
C PRO A 1182 -41.32 57.85 -29.19
N GLU A 1183 -41.20 59.10 -29.64
CA GLU A 1183 -42.36 59.93 -30.00
C GLU A 1183 -42.85 59.52 -31.40
N ASP A 1184 -44.16 59.61 -31.65
CA ASP A 1184 -44.82 59.16 -32.89
C ASP A 1184 -44.36 59.92 -34.16
N ASP A 1185 -43.50 60.94 -34.05
CA ASP A 1185 -43.15 61.82 -35.17
C ASP A 1185 -41.68 62.31 -35.21
N ASP A 1186 -40.71 61.56 -34.67
CA ASP A 1186 -39.29 61.94 -34.79
C ASP A 1186 -38.43 60.87 -35.46
N HIS A 1187 -37.83 61.27 -36.59
CA HIS A 1187 -36.89 60.51 -37.40
C HIS A 1187 -35.74 59.95 -36.55
N PRO A 1188 -35.21 58.76 -36.87
CA PRO A 1188 -34.03 58.24 -36.20
C PRO A 1188 -32.89 59.22 -36.42
N ILE A 1189 -32.25 59.68 -35.35
CA ILE A 1189 -30.90 60.26 -35.46
C ILE A 1189 -29.96 59.09 -35.79
N GLU A 1190 -29.99 58.67 -37.06
CA GLU A 1190 -28.88 58.01 -37.71
C GLU A 1190 -27.77 59.05 -37.84
N TYR A 1191 -26.77 59.00 -36.97
CA TYR A 1191 -25.35 58.86 -37.33
C TYR A 1191 -24.48 58.94 -36.06
N PRO A 1192 -23.49 58.04 -35.92
CA PRO A 1192 -22.54 58.04 -34.82
C PRO A 1192 -21.36 58.97 -35.13
N VAL A 1193 -20.91 59.75 -34.14
CA VAL A 1193 -19.48 60.10 -33.95
C VAL A 1193 -19.18 60.12 -32.47
#